data_AF-A0A7W0ZM70-F1
#
_entry.id   AF-A0A7W0ZM70-F1
#
_cell.length_a   1.000
_cell.length_b   1.000
_cell.length_c   1.000
_cell.angle_alpha   90.00
_cell.angle_beta   90.00
_cell.angle_gamma   90.00
#
_symmetry.space_group_name_H-M   'P 1'
#
loop_
_entity.id
_entity.type
_entity.pdbx_description
1 polymer ?
#
loop_
_entity_poly.entity_id
_entity_poly.type
_entity_poly.pdbx_seq_one_letter_code
_entity_poly.pdbx_strand_id
1 'polypeptide(L)'
;MFKLQRLEITGFKSFADYTELVFTGEGITAVVGPNGCGKSNVADAISWVLGEQRAKQLRGAEMKDVIFQGSRGRAAGGMAEVVLHLMRDETSVNESDIEDIDSALEEIDDQRTTFEGSGASETIGEKLVDEATDGSPQNVQSKAAAQADVTGSVSIAPAIAEAASIPTDESASSEGEPTATASSEAMTKARGKRHWRPSRIALEFAPGETVTVTRRLYLSGESEYLLNGRACRLRDIQDLFSGTGLAGAHYAIIEQGRIGQILSAKPMDRRTLIEEAAGITKFRVRQRAAEVRLEGARGNLHRLFDIISEIERQVVSLRRQATKARRYSQTREELRAALRQVFVADERALRSLLEELRTHLAEASSEEQRLAAELAAREEESRQATAAARASEEELAQRRAAAAAAALQRDRSERELAYQQEQVAALEQRLTEVEGESETVSVRLVSVEAEAASLREREAEVRRASEETARLVASAEAAYAERTLEVAQAEAEIEQTRTELLTHTAVTERLMEIGRQLEATLDRLAAQAEGLAREQVRAAAAHAESTAEAERININLNEVRLRLEQLAEEREVAVEAVTLARAEAVAATAEHARIRDEAARVRHRLDTLAELDAKRELYSEAVQNLFASSEAVKDFHSIGTLVDVLRVEPQWEQAVESALGPFLQSVIVPTPDDALRAALWLKEKNWGRATFLVTGLHGASVDEQNDHTSHTGVALAEEADDTDDLRLSVDELQDSGLRISDLLWAPTEILQVLDRTLTREMNAQLAETLDQAMIKSLATGDAFVTREGEWVAGGQLLSAGGSLHNSSGNAGGLLAFKREMRQLELRAAEFDQEVAAAAQAASAARHKLGELEEALVQLNEIIGREEREQMARELHAAGVKQDIERAERHLRVVADEAARLAEERREVGGRRATAATEAEAAEASRLAC
;
A
#
# COMPACT_ATOMS: atom_id res chain seq x y z
N MET A 1 -66.04 36.39 35.92
CA MET A 1 -66.59 36.56 34.53
C MET A 1 -65.95 37.79 33.85
N PHE A 2 -66.29 38.16 32.60
CA PHE A 2 -65.94 39.48 32.03
C PHE A 2 -67.22 40.31 31.79
N LYS A 3 -67.25 41.56 32.27
CA LYS A 3 -68.33 42.53 32.06
C LYS A 3 -67.90 43.58 31.02
N LEU A 4 -68.77 43.94 30.07
CA LEU A 4 -68.50 44.98 29.08
C LEU A 4 -68.75 46.37 29.68
N GLN A 5 -67.74 47.25 29.64
CA GLN A 5 -67.79 48.59 30.23
C GLN A 5 -67.83 49.70 29.16
N ARG A 6 -66.97 49.61 28.13
CA ARG A 6 -66.89 50.63 27.07
C ARG A 6 -66.46 50.02 25.73
N LEU A 7 -66.96 50.59 24.64
CA LEU A 7 -66.49 50.36 23.28
C LEU A 7 -66.18 51.71 22.62
N GLU A 8 -64.95 51.89 22.16
CA GLU A 8 -64.54 53.03 21.35
C GLU A 8 -64.40 52.58 19.90
N ILE A 9 -64.91 53.37 18.95
CA ILE A 9 -64.95 53.03 17.52
C ILE A 9 -64.46 54.24 16.70
N THR A 10 -63.43 54.05 15.87
CA THR A 10 -62.90 55.07 14.97
C THR A 10 -62.62 54.50 13.58
N GLY A 11 -63.11 55.15 12.52
CA GLY A 11 -62.88 54.73 11.13
C GLY A 11 -63.50 53.39 10.72
N PHE A 12 -64.33 52.78 11.57
CA PHE A 12 -64.92 51.46 11.35
C PHE A 12 -66.31 51.58 10.68
N LYS A 13 -66.44 51.10 9.44
CA LYS A 13 -67.68 51.09 8.66
C LYS A 13 -68.43 52.43 8.68
N SER A 14 -69.56 52.53 9.37
CA SER A 14 -70.39 53.74 9.48
C SER A 14 -69.84 54.79 10.45
N PHE A 15 -68.90 54.42 11.31
CA PHE A 15 -68.33 55.26 12.36
C PHE A 15 -67.07 55.95 11.84
N ALA A 16 -67.28 57.05 11.11
CA ALA A 16 -66.21 57.84 10.51
C ALA A 16 -65.42 58.67 11.54
N ASP A 17 -66.10 59.20 12.56
CA ASP A 17 -65.48 59.92 13.67
C ASP A 17 -65.33 59.00 14.89
N TYR A 18 -64.45 59.36 15.83
CA TYR A 18 -64.37 58.71 17.15
C TYR A 18 -65.76 58.70 17.81
N THR A 19 -66.24 57.49 18.12
CA THR A 19 -67.55 57.23 18.71
C THR A 19 -67.37 56.39 19.95
N GLU A 20 -67.81 56.90 21.10
CA GLU A 20 -67.73 56.23 22.39
C GLU A 20 -69.10 55.68 22.82
N LEU A 21 -69.15 54.40 23.16
CA LEU A 21 -70.33 53.71 23.66
C LEU A 21 -70.03 53.16 25.05
N VAL A 22 -70.64 53.76 26.07
CA VAL A 22 -70.55 53.32 27.47
C VAL A 22 -71.67 52.33 27.76
N PHE A 23 -71.32 51.21 28.38
CA PHE A 23 -72.25 50.16 28.81
C PHE A 23 -72.35 50.19 30.34
N THR A 24 -73.54 49.87 30.88
CA THR A 24 -73.80 49.94 32.33
C THR A 24 -73.10 48.85 33.15
N GLY A 25 -72.37 47.91 32.52
CA GLY A 25 -71.77 46.73 33.14
C GLY A 25 -72.78 45.67 33.57
N GLU A 26 -73.97 46.09 34.00
CA GLU A 26 -75.05 45.25 34.52
C GLU A 26 -76.42 45.65 33.91
N GLY A 27 -77.36 44.70 33.89
CA GLY A 27 -78.69 44.89 33.29
C GLY A 27 -78.71 44.68 31.76
N ILE A 28 -79.65 45.34 31.08
CA ILE A 28 -79.89 45.22 29.63
C ILE A 28 -79.60 46.56 28.96
N THR A 29 -78.57 46.62 28.11
CA THR A 29 -78.31 47.78 27.24
C THR A 29 -79.05 47.64 25.91
N ALA A 30 -79.84 48.63 25.51
CA ALA A 30 -80.62 48.62 24.27
C ALA A 30 -80.15 49.69 23.28
N VAL A 31 -79.61 49.28 22.12
CA VAL A 31 -79.15 50.19 21.06
C VAL A 31 -80.29 50.44 20.05
N VAL A 32 -80.90 51.63 20.14
CA VAL A 32 -82.10 52.01 19.36
C VAL A 32 -81.78 53.12 18.37
N GLY A 33 -82.47 53.14 17.22
CA GLY A 33 -82.30 54.15 16.16
C GLY A 33 -82.96 53.73 14.84
N PRO A 34 -83.03 54.63 13.84
CA PRO A 34 -83.64 54.35 12.54
C PRO A 34 -82.88 53.27 11.74
N ASN A 35 -83.47 52.79 10.64
CA ASN A 35 -82.78 51.85 9.76
C ASN A 35 -81.67 52.57 8.97
N GLY A 36 -80.51 51.91 8.84
CA GLY A 36 -79.31 52.49 8.22
C GLY A 36 -78.35 53.21 9.17
N CYS A 37 -78.73 53.57 10.41
CA CYS A 37 -77.84 54.33 11.33
C CYS A 37 -76.73 53.51 12.01
N GLY A 38 -76.25 52.43 11.39
CA GLY A 38 -75.09 51.67 11.88
C GLY A 38 -75.30 50.77 13.10
N LYS A 39 -76.52 50.67 13.67
CA LYS A 39 -76.82 49.84 14.89
C LYS A 39 -76.10 48.48 14.91
N SER A 40 -76.24 47.71 13.84
CA SER A 40 -75.68 46.36 13.75
C SER A 40 -74.16 46.34 13.57
N ASN A 41 -73.54 47.42 13.08
CA ASN A 41 -72.08 47.54 12.98
C ASN A 41 -71.41 47.62 14.36
N VAL A 42 -72.15 47.95 15.43
CA VAL A 42 -71.66 47.85 16.82
C VAL A 42 -71.39 46.40 17.20
N ALA A 43 -72.25 45.46 16.81
CA ALA A 43 -72.01 44.02 17.02
C ALA A 43 -70.81 43.55 16.18
N ASP A 44 -70.74 43.92 14.90
CA ASP A 44 -69.61 43.60 14.02
C ASP A 44 -68.27 44.11 14.60
N ALA A 45 -68.27 45.29 15.25
CA ALA A 45 -67.08 45.86 15.88
C ALA A 45 -66.60 45.03 17.08
N ILE A 46 -67.52 44.52 17.90
CA ILE A 46 -67.21 43.62 19.03
C ILE A 46 -66.68 42.27 18.52
N SER A 47 -67.38 41.63 17.56
CA SER A 47 -66.90 40.39 16.91
C SER A 47 -65.51 40.57 16.30
N TRP A 48 -65.25 41.72 15.69
CA TRP A 48 -63.96 42.04 15.07
C TRP A 48 -62.83 42.19 16.10
N VAL A 49 -63.02 42.90 17.21
CA VAL A 49 -61.98 43.01 18.26
C VAL A 49 -61.70 41.66 18.93
N LEU A 50 -62.72 40.84 19.16
CA LEU A 50 -62.58 39.53 19.82
C LEU A 50 -61.94 38.43 18.96
N GLY A 51 -61.70 38.69 17.66
CA GLY A 51 -60.84 37.83 16.84
C GLY A 51 -61.35 37.48 15.44
N GLU A 52 -62.56 37.87 15.06
CA GLU A 52 -63.17 37.42 13.79
C GLU A 52 -62.33 37.83 12.56
N GLN A 53 -61.97 36.87 11.71
CA GLN A 53 -61.11 37.06 10.54
C GLN A 53 -61.82 36.90 9.19
N ARG A 54 -63.05 36.40 9.15
CA ARG A 54 -63.79 36.17 7.91
C ARG A 54 -64.65 37.39 7.60
N ALA A 55 -64.24 38.18 6.61
CA ALA A 55 -64.98 39.36 6.11
C ALA A 55 -66.47 39.08 5.88
N LYS A 56 -66.82 37.90 5.37
CA LYS A 56 -68.20 37.44 5.15
C LYS A 56 -69.06 37.34 6.43
N GLN A 57 -68.47 36.99 7.58
CA GLN A 57 -69.18 37.03 8.88
C GLN A 57 -69.37 38.48 9.30
N LEU A 58 -68.32 39.29 9.16
CA LEU A 58 -68.35 40.76 9.32
C LEU A 58 -69.08 41.48 8.18
N ARG A 59 -69.94 40.81 7.39
CA ARG A 59 -70.83 41.40 6.37
C ARG A 59 -70.12 42.32 5.35
N GLY A 60 -68.87 42.03 5.03
CA GLY A 60 -68.10 42.58 3.90
C GLY A 60 -67.72 41.49 2.89
N ALA A 61 -67.15 41.89 1.76
CA ALA A 61 -66.51 41.00 0.80
C ALA A 61 -65.03 40.77 1.17
N GLU A 62 -64.30 41.86 1.47
CA GLU A 62 -62.90 41.84 1.91
C GLU A 62 -62.73 42.39 3.32
N MET A 63 -61.62 42.07 3.99
CA MET A 63 -61.33 42.63 5.31
C MET A 63 -61.10 44.16 5.28
N LYS A 64 -60.80 44.75 4.11
CA LYS A 64 -60.66 46.20 3.94
C LYS A 64 -62.01 46.93 4.00
N ASP A 65 -63.13 46.25 3.76
CA ASP A 65 -64.50 46.81 3.88
C ASP A 65 -64.88 47.17 5.32
N VAL A 66 -64.07 46.74 6.29
CA VAL A 66 -64.19 47.14 7.70
C VAL A 66 -63.83 48.62 7.89
N ILE A 67 -62.97 49.18 7.04
CA ILE A 67 -62.57 50.59 7.07
C ILE A 67 -63.66 51.45 6.39
N PHE A 68 -63.95 52.62 6.93
CA PHE A 68 -64.94 53.57 6.42
C PHE A 68 -64.61 54.00 4.98
N GLN A 69 -65.45 53.58 4.02
CA GLN A 69 -65.28 53.82 2.58
C GLN A 69 -65.69 55.24 2.11
N GLY A 70 -65.91 56.18 3.04
CA GLY A 70 -66.32 57.54 2.72
C GLY A 70 -67.84 57.74 2.58
N SER A 71 -68.25 58.98 2.37
CA SER A 71 -69.65 59.37 2.12
C SER A 71 -69.72 60.63 1.26
N ARG A 72 -70.93 61.07 0.87
CA ARG A 72 -71.13 62.28 0.03
C ARG A 72 -70.57 63.58 0.62
N GLY A 73 -70.15 63.61 1.88
CA GLY A 73 -69.49 64.75 2.53
C GLY A 73 -68.21 64.42 3.29
N ARG A 74 -67.64 63.20 3.16
CA ARG A 74 -66.43 62.77 3.88
C ARG A 74 -65.58 61.81 3.05
N ALA A 75 -64.26 62.00 3.09
CA ALA A 75 -63.31 61.07 2.49
C ALA A 75 -63.31 59.71 3.20
N ALA A 76 -62.76 58.68 2.56
CA ALA A 76 -62.54 57.38 3.18
C ALA A 76 -61.45 57.45 4.26
N GLY A 77 -61.55 56.58 5.28
CA GLY A 77 -60.55 56.43 6.33
C GLY A 77 -59.31 55.68 5.83
N GLY A 78 -58.13 56.02 6.37
CA GLY A 78 -56.88 55.27 6.11
C GLY A 78 -56.68 54.05 7.01
N MET A 79 -57.47 53.95 8.09
CA MET A 79 -57.35 52.95 9.15
C MET A 79 -58.70 52.81 9.87
N ALA A 80 -58.98 51.62 10.40
CA ALA A 80 -60.05 51.39 11.38
C ALA A 80 -59.45 50.92 12.71
N GLU A 81 -59.95 51.48 13.82
CA GLU A 81 -59.58 51.14 15.18
C GLU A 81 -60.82 50.94 16.04
N VAL A 82 -60.82 49.88 16.83
CA VAL A 82 -61.86 49.62 17.82
C VAL A 82 -61.19 49.16 19.12
N VAL A 83 -61.58 49.78 20.24
CA VAL A 83 -61.09 49.48 21.59
C VAL A 83 -62.24 48.95 22.44
N LEU A 84 -62.10 47.73 22.95
CA LEU A 84 -63.05 47.04 23.82
C LEU A 84 -62.52 47.06 25.26
N HIS A 85 -63.27 47.65 26.18
CA HIS A 85 -62.95 47.72 27.60
C HIS A 85 -63.83 46.74 28.38
N LEU A 86 -63.19 45.76 28.99
CA LEU A 86 -63.81 44.70 29.78
C LEU A 86 -63.30 44.75 31.22
N MET A 87 -64.17 44.49 32.18
CA MET A 87 -63.79 44.37 33.60
C MET A 87 -63.87 42.91 34.04
N ARG A 88 -62.83 42.39 34.72
CA ARG A 88 -62.85 41.05 35.30
C ARG A 88 -63.71 41.05 36.56
N ASP A 89 -64.85 40.38 36.49
CA ASP A 89 -65.82 40.26 37.59
C ASP A 89 -65.27 39.38 38.73
N GLU A 90 -65.56 39.76 39.98
CA GLU A 90 -64.90 39.26 41.22
C GLU A 90 -65.17 37.79 41.58
N THR A 91 -65.98 37.08 40.79
CA THR A 91 -66.35 35.68 40.99
C THR A 91 -65.18 34.71 40.76
N SER A 92 -64.36 34.49 41.79
CA SER A 92 -63.30 33.48 41.82
C SER A 92 -63.87 32.07 42.01
N VAL A 93 -63.76 31.24 40.97
CA VAL A 93 -63.75 29.78 41.11
C VAL A 93 -62.28 29.35 41.06
N ASN A 94 -61.79 28.71 42.12
CA ASN A 94 -60.41 28.21 42.15
C ASN A 94 -60.32 26.94 41.29
N GLU A 95 -59.69 27.02 40.11
CA GLU A 95 -59.28 25.84 39.33
C GLU A 95 -57.92 25.32 39.84
N SER A 96 -57.86 24.87 41.11
CA SER A 96 -56.62 24.35 41.74
C SER A 96 -55.95 23.26 40.91
N ASP A 97 -56.76 22.34 40.36
CA ASP A 97 -56.35 21.09 39.75
C ASP A 97 -55.73 21.26 38.34
N ILE A 98 -55.38 22.49 37.97
CA ILE A 98 -54.89 22.88 36.65
C ILE A 98 -53.47 23.44 36.68
N GLU A 99 -53.06 24.11 37.76
CA GLU A 99 -51.77 24.79 37.85
C GLU A 99 -50.61 23.77 37.91
N ASP A 100 -50.80 22.65 38.65
CA ASP A 100 -49.85 21.53 38.75
C ASP A 100 -49.39 20.99 37.37
N ILE A 101 -50.29 20.92 36.39
CA ILE A 101 -50.01 20.31 35.08
C ILE A 101 -49.17 21.24 34.20
N ASP A 102 -49.48 22.53 34.16
CA ASP A 102 -48.69 23.48 33.37
C ASP A 102 -47.32 23.71 34.00
N SER A 103 -47.21 23.69 35.34
CA SER A 103 -45.91 23.70 36.06
C SER A 103 -45.04 22.49 35.72
N ALA A 104 -45.58 21.27 35.81
CA ALA A 104 -44.83 20.06 35.47
C ALA A 104 -44.40 20.01 33.99
N LEU A 105 -45.18 20.59 33.08
CA LEU A 105 -44.81 20.71 31.67
C LEU A 105 -43.69 21.74 31.41
N GLU A 106 -43.53 22.74 32.29
CA GLU A 106 -42.45 23.72 32.21
C GLU A 106 -41.13 23.17 32.77
N GLU A 107 -41.15 22.43 33.89
CA GLU A 107 -39.95 21.75 34.39
C GLU A 107 -39.33 20.80 33.35
N ILE A 108 -40.17 20.09 32.58
CA ILE A 108 -39.73 19.19 31.50
C ILE A 108 -39.13 19.94 30.31
N ASP A 109 -39.71 21.09 29.91
CA ASP A 109 -39.14 21.91 28.83
C ASP A 109 -37.82 22.57 29.26
N ASP A 110 -37.70 23.05 30.51
CA ASP A 110 -36.45 23.64 31.02
C ASP A 110 -35.33 22.59 31.13
N GLN A 111 -35.62 21.39 31.68
CA GLN A 111 -34.67 20.26 31.69
C GLN A 111 -34.19 19.86 30.29
N ARG A 112 -35.05 19.97 29.28
CA ARG A 112 -34.67 19.72 27.89
C ARG A 112 -33.66 20.76 27.37
N THR A 113 -33.83 22.05 27.73
CA THR A 113 -32.90 23.10 27.27
C THR A 113 -31.51 22.98 27.89
N THR A 114 -31.38 22.45 29.12
CA THR A 114 -30.07 22.24 29.75
C THR A 114 -29.33 21.06 29.10
N PHE A 115 -30.02 19.98 28.77
CA PHE A 115 -29.43 18.78 28.16
C PHE A 115 -28.98 19.01 26.70
N GLU A 116 -29.71 19.81 25.91
CA GLU A 116 -29.25 20.26 24.58
C GLU A 116 -28.10 21.29 24.66
N GLY A 117 -27.79 21.82 25.86
CA GLY A 117 -26.73 22.80 26.12
C GLY A 117 -25.36 22.22 26.45
N SER A 118 -25.27 21.01 27.01
CA SER A 118 -24.01 20.36 27.41
C SER A 118 -23.26 19.66 26.27
N GLY A 119 -23.66 19.87 25.02
CA GLY A 119 -23.03 19.31 23.82
C GLY A 119 -21.72 20.00 23.41
N ALA A 120 -20.70 19.97 24.27
CA ALA A 120 -19.35 20.46 23.98
C ALA A 120 -18.30 19.45 24.48
N SER A 121 -17.25 19.24 23.68
CA SER A 121 -16.21 18.24 23.92
C SER A 121 -15.12 18.74 24.87
N GLU A 122 -14.96 18.10 26.03
CA GLU A 122 -13.66 17.89 26.67
C GLU A 122 -13.71 16.81 27.78
N THR A 123 -12.57 16.17 28.06
CA THR A 123 -12.33 15.28 29.22
C THR A 123 -13.29 14.09 29.46
N ILE A 124 -13.33 13.14 28.51
CA ILE A 124 -13.48 11.70 28.84
C ILE A 124 -12.28 10.96 28.23
N GLY A 125 -11.12 11.12 28.86
CA GLY A 125 -9.83 10.62 28.36
C GLY A 125 -8.80 10.26 29.43
N GLU A 126 -9.18 10.35 30.71
CA GLU A 126 -8.41 9.94 31.89
C GLU A 126 -9.40 9.53 33.00
N LYS A 127 -8.93 8.77 34.00
CA LYS A 127 -9.75 8.11 35.04
C LYS A 127 -10.70 7.01 34.55
N LEU A 128 -10.14 5.91 34.03
CA LEU A 128 -10.80 4.58 34.12
C LEU A 128 -9.78 3.42 34.14
N VAL A 129 -8.64 3.65 34.79
CA VAL A 129 -7.65 2.63 35.19
C VAL A 129 -7.11 3.02 36.56
N ASP A 130 -7.82 2.61 37.62
CA ASP A 130 -7.33 2.40 39.00
C ASP A 130 -8.53 2.16 39.93
N GLU A 131 -8.99 0.91 40.01
CA GLU A 131 -9.65 0.32 41.20
C GLU A 131 -9.92 -1.19 40.97
N ALA A 132 -8.87 -2.01 41.13
CA ALA A 132 -8.98 -3.47 41.20
C ALA A 132 -7.79 -4.05 41.99
N THR A 133 -7.95 -4.16 43.31
CA THR A 133 -7.18 -5.10 44.15
C THR A 133 -7.48 -6.55 43.69
N ASP A 134 -6.63 -7.54 43.89
CA ASP A 134 -5.69 -7.78 44.99
C ASP A 134 -4.53 -8.72 44.57
N GLY A 135 -3.51 -8.88 45.42
CA GLY A 135 -2.65 -10.08 45.40
C GLY A 135 -1.17 -9.90 45.08
N SER A 136 -0.39 -9.27 45.97
CA SER A 136 1.05 -9.56 46.14
C SER A 136 1.59 -9.09 47.51
N PRO A 137 2.42 -9.89 48.23
CA PRO A 137 2.80 -9.59 49.61
C PRO A 137 4.14 -8.85 49.79
N GLN A 138 4.12 -7.86 50.70
CA GLN A 138 5.17 -7.44 51.64
C GLN A 138 6.52 -6.83 51.15
N ASN A 139 6.99 -5.87 51.96
CA ASN A 139 8.39 -5.46 52.19
C ASN A 139 9.12 -4.71 51.03
N VAL A 140 10.01 -3.73 51.28
CA VAL A 140 10.47 -3.10 52.55
C VAL A 140 11.06 -1.69 52.26
N GLN A 141 10.81 -0.71 53.14
CA GLN A 141 11.63 0.50 53.47
C GLN A 141 12.20 1.42 52.33
N SER A 142 12.37 2.74 52.50
CA SER A 142 11.92 3.71 53.52
C SER A 142 12.24 5.17 53.13
N LYS A 143 11.44 6.11 53.65
CA LYS A 143 11.82 7.48 54.10
C LYS A 143 12.92 8.27 53.35
N ALA A 144 12.54 9.36 52.68
CA ALA A 144 12.76 10.76 53.13
C ALA A 144 12.38 11.73 51.96
N ALA A 145 11.65 12.85 52.07
CA ALA A 145 11.19 13.78 53.12
C ALA A 145 11.81 15.19 52.95
N ALA A 146 10.99 16.23 53.19
CA ALA A 146 11.19 17.66 52.90
C ALA A 146 11.28 18.00 51.38
N GLN A 147 10.44 18.82 50.72
CA GLN A 147 9.66 20.04 51.04
C GLN A 147 10.34 21.38 50.73
N ALA A 148 9.49 22.30 50.26
CA ALA A 148 9.54 23.76 50.46
C ALA A 148 10.46 24.65 49.58
N ASP A 149 9.94 24.95 48.37
CA ASP A 149 9.30 26.26 48.06
C ASP A 149 10.08 27.58 47.78
N VAL A 150 9.35 28.40 46.99
CA VAL A 150 9.23 29.87 47.05
C VAL A 150 10.32 30.79 46.45
N THR A 151 10.03 31.17 45.20
CA THR A 151 10.18 32.53 44.59
C THR A 151 11.57 33.10 44.24
N GLY A 152 11.61 33.94 43.18
CA GLY A 152 12.82 34.64 42.75
C GLY A 152 12.74 35.30 41.35
N SER A 153 11.68 36.04 41.04
CA SER A 153 11.50 36.68 39.72
C SER A 153 12.24 38.03 39.59
N VAL A 154 13.11 38.17 38.58
CA VAL A 154 13.42 39.46 37.92
C VAL A 154 13.66 39.21 36.42
N SER A 155 13.17 40.10 35.56
CA SER A 155 13.48 40.12 34.12
C SER A 155 14.21 41.41 33.77
N ILE A 156 15.35 41.31 33.06
CA ILE A 156 16.01 42.43 32.37
C ILE A 156 16.57 41.93 31.02
N ALA A 157 16.17 42.63 29.96
CA ALA A 157 16.78 42.66 28.62
C ALA A 157 17.17 44.15 28.33
N PRO A 158 17.74 44.58 27.18
CA PRO A 158 17.86 43.90 25.88
C PRO A 158 19.20 44.21 25.11
N ALA A 159 19.14 44.17 23.77
CA ALA A 159 20.06 44.79 22.77
C ALA A 159 21.41 44.09 22.54
N ILE A 160 22.08 44.12 21.35
CA ILE A 160 21.85 44.57 19.94
C ILE A 160 23.04 43.93 19.16
N ALA A 161 23.10 43.58 17.87
CA ALA A 161 22.26 43.39 16.68
C ALA A 161 23.24 42.92 15.55
N GLU A 162 22.89 43.12 14.27
CA GLU A 162 23.66 42.82 13.03
C GLU A 162 23.73 41.35 12.54
N ALA A 163 23.83 41.04 11.23
CA ALA A 163 23.08 41.47 10.03
C ALA A 163 23.69 40.82 8.76
N ALA A 164 22.89 40.17 7.89
CA ALA A 164 23.30 39.80 6.51
C ALA A 164 22.09 39.45 5.61
N SER A 165 22.14 39.85 4.33
CA SER A 165 21.04 39.80 3.32
C SER A 165 21.61 40.21 1.92
N ILE A 166 20.93 40.28 0.76
CA ILE A 166 19.47 40.27 0.44
C ILE A 166 19.14 39.18 -0.66
N PRO A 167 18.66 39.37 -1.92
CA PRO A 167 18.01 38.27 -2.69
C PRO A 167 18.57 37.99 -4.11
N THR A 168 17.84 37.18 -4.89
CA THR A 168 17.56 37.47 -6.32
C THR A 168 16.04 37.37 -6.58
N ASP A 169 15.55 38.11 -7.58
CA ASP A 169 14.13 38.37 -7.88
C ASP A 169 13.96 38.56 -9.42
N GLU A 170 12.80 39.06 -9.88
CA GLU A 170 12.39 39.47 -11.24
C GLU A 170 11.68 38.42 -12.15
N SER A 171 10.86 38.82 -13.15
CA SER A 171 9.55 39.54 -13.13
C SER A 171 9.00 39.72 -14.57
N ALA A 172 7.98 40.59 -14.76
CA ALA A 172 7.35 41.05 -16.03
C ALA A 172 6.34 40.09 -16.74
N SER A 173 5.22 40.53 -17.35
CA SER A 173 4.61 41.89 -17.49
C SER A 173 3.07 41.86 -17.74
N SER A 174 2.45 43.06 -17.80
CA SER A 174 1.02 43.43 -17.99
C SER A 174 0.39 43.02 -19.34
N GLU A 175 -0.92 43.18 -19.66
CA GLU A 175 -1.97 44.20 -19.34
C GLU A 175 -3.38 43.54 -19.20
N GLY A 176 -4.46 44.17 -18.68
CA GLY A 176 -4.70 45.57 -18.28
C GLY A 176 -5.98 45.80 -17.42
N GLU A 177 -6.44 47.06 -17.38
CA GLU A 177 -7.36 47.70 -16.39
C GLU A 177 -8.90 47.49 -16.59
N PRO A 178 -9.81 48.04 -15.72
CA PRO A 178 -9.80 48.10 -14.24
C PRO A 178 -11.17 47.80 -13.57
N THR A 179 -11.21 47.46 -12.28
CA THR A 179 -12.25 47.92 -11.33
C THR A 179 -11.83 47.69 -9.87
N ALA A 180 -12.47 48.37 -8.91
CA ALA A 180 -11.98 48.48 -7.53
C ALA A 180 -12.08 47.18 -6.71
N THR A 181 -10.94 46.70 -6.20
CA THR A 181 -10.86 45.52 -5.34
C THR A 181 -11.03 45.88 -3.86
N ALA A 182 -12.12 45.42 -3.25
CA ALA A 182 -12.16 45.15 -1.81
C ALA A 182 -12.00 43.63 -1.63
N SER A 183 -10.96 43.19 -0.91
CA SER A 183 -10.56 41.78 -0.86
C SER A 183 -11.56 40.90 -0.12
N SER A 184 -12.04 39.86 -0.79
CA SER A 184 -12.92 38.84 -0.23
C SER A 184 -12.16 37.83 0.63
N GLU A 185 -11.95 38.14 1.90
CA GLU A 185 -11.71 37.08 2.90
C GLU A 185 -13.04 36.41 3.29
N ALA A 186 -13.03 35.08 3.32
CA ALA A 186 -14.23 34.26 3.53
C ALA A 186 -14.67 34.25 5.01
N MET A 187 -15.24 35.36 5.50
CA MET A 187 -15.81 35.44 6.85
C MET A 187 -16.94 34.43 7.04
N THR A 188 -16.64 33.33 7.73
CA THR A 188 -17.61 32.38 8.28
C THR A 188 -18.47 33.07 9.35
N LYS A 189 -19.52 33.77 8.92
CA LYS A 189 -20.43 34.50 9.81
C LYS A 189 -20.98 33.58 10.89
N ALA A 190 -20.55 33.81 12.13
CA ALA A 190 -21.01 33.08 13.30
C ALA A 190 -22.54 33.14 13.40
N ARG A 191 -23.21 32.01 13.13
CA ARG A 191 -24.63 31.81 13.39
C ARG A 191 -24.84 31.66 14.90
N GLY A 192 -24.78 32.77 15.62
CA GLY A 192 -25.26 32.85 17.00
C GLY A 192 -26.71 32.40 17.03
N LYS A 193 -26.97 31.23 17.62
CA LYS A 193 -28.32 30.66 17.74
C LYS A 193 -29.16 31.63 18.56
N ARG A 194 -30.10 32.34 17.92
CA ARG A 194 -31.02 33.25 18.62
C ARG A 194 -31.83 32.44 19.63
N HIS A 195 -31.55 32.68 20.91
CA HIS A 195 -32.22 32.04 22.03
C HIS A 195 -33.71 32.44 22.00
N TRP A 196 -34.61 31.49 21.71
CA TRP A 196 -36.03 31.76 21.62
C TRP A 196 -36.66 31.75 23.01
N ARG A 197 -36.58 32.87 23.72
CA ARG A 197 -37.41 33.10 24.91
C ARG A 197 -38.84 33.43 24.44
N PRO A 198 -39.85 32.60 24.71
CA PRO A 198 -41.23 33.02 24.53
C PRO A 198 -41.54 34.09 25.58
N SER A 199 -41.75 35.33 25.14
CA SER A 199 -42.23 36.40 26.01
C SER A 199 -43.71 36.16 26.33
N ARG A 200 -44.00 35.26 27.28
CA ARG A 200 -45.34 35.18 27.87
C ARG A 200 -45.66 36.53 28.49
N ILE A 201 -46.67 37.19 27.94
CA ILE A 201 -47.44 38.17 28.70
C ILE A 201 -48.14 37.33 29.78
N ALA A 202 -47.91 37.64 31.06
CA ALA A 202 -48.71 37.03 32.11
C ALA A 202 -50.17 37.48 31.92
N LEU A 203 -51.07 36.54 31.62
CA LEU A 203 -52.49 36.80 31.36
C LEU A 203 -53.35 36.72 32.64
N GLU A 204 -52.69 36.75 33.80
CA GLU A 204 -53.26 36.75 35.14
C GLU A 204 -53.73 38.16 35.54
N PHE A 205 -54.82 38.61 34.92
CA PHE A 205 -55.49 39.85 35.32
C PHE A 205 -56.17 39.69 36.69
N ALA A 206 -56.01 40.66 37.59
CA ALA A 206 -56.61 40.60 38.92
C ALA A 206 -58.15 40.69 38.86
N PRO A 207 -58.89 40.16 39.86
CA PRO A 207 -60.31 40.48 40.03
C PRO A 207 -60.49 42.00 40.14
N GLY A 208 -61.46 42.55 39.42
CA GLY A 208 -61.70 44.00 39.29
C GLY A 208 -60.83 44.72 38.25
N GLU A 209 -59.83 44.07 37.64
CA GLU A 209 -58.95 44.73 36.66
C GLU A 209 -59.66 45.00 35.32
N THR A 210 -59.40 46.17 34.73
CA THR A 210 -59.91 46.57 33.42
C THR A 210 -58.96 46.14 32.31
N VAL A 211 -59.38 45.16 31.52
CA VAL A 211 -58.68 44.67 30.33
C VAL A 211 -59.13 45.46 29.11
N THR A 212 -58.18 46.07 28.39
CA THR A 212 -58.43 46.81 27.15
C THR A 212 -57.86 46.05 25.97
N VAL A 213 -58.75 45.66 25.04
CA VAL A 213 -58.39 44.96 23.81
C VAL A 213 -58.60 45.90 22.64
N THR A 214 -57.53 46.24 21.92
CA THR A 214 -57.55 47.09 20.74
C THR A 214 -57.28 46.26 19.49
N ARG A 215 -58.06 46.47 18.43
CA ARG A 215 -57.73 46.00 17.10
C ARG A 215 -57.62 47.18 16.14
N ARG A 216 -56.54 47.21 15.35
CA ARG A 216 -56.30 48.17 14.27
C ARG A 216 -56.16 47.44 12.94
N LEU A 217 -56.58 48.09 11.85
CA LEU A 217 -56.35 47.64 10.48
C LEU A 217 -56.09 48.85 9.59
N TYR A 218 -54.92 48.87 8.94
CA TYR A 218 -54.52 49.92 8.02
C TYR A 218 -54.87 49.57 6.57
N LEU A 219 -54.92 50.58 5.69
CA LEU A 219 -55.22 50.39 4.26
C LEU A 219 -54.24 49.45 3.54
N SER A 220 -53.02 49.26 4.08
CA SER A 220 -52.05 48.24 3.62
C SER A 220 -52.62 46.83 3.68
N GLY A 221 -53.45 46.53 4.69
CA GLY A 221 -53.92 45.19 5.05
C GLY A 221 -53.26 44.63 6.32
N GLU A 222 -52.31 45.36 6.91
CA GLU A 222 -51.70 45.01 8.19
C GLU A 222 -52.72 45.20 9.32
N SER A 223 -52.92 44.16 10.14
CA SER A 223 -53.79 44.20 11.31
C SER A 223 -52.99 44.02 12.60
N GLU A 224 -53.09 45.00 13.49
CA GLU A 224 -52.44 44.96 14.80
C GLU A 224 -53.46 44.65 15.90
N TYR A 225 -53.01 43.90 16.91
CA TYR A 225 -53.74 43.66 18.15
C TYR A 225 -52.92 44.20 19.32
N LEU A 226 -53.57 44.94 20.21
CA LEU A 226 -52.96 45.44 21.44
C LEU A 226 -53.79 45.05 22.66
N LEU A 227 -53.13 44.53 23.69
CA LEU A 227 -53.71 44.16 24.98
C LEU A 227 -53.08 45.06 26.04
N ASN A 228 -53.89 45.87 26.72
CA ASN A 228 -53.44 46.93 27.64
C ASN A 228 -52.33 47.81 27.01
N GLY A 229 -52.50 48.17 25.74
CA GLY A 229 -51.57 48.98 24.94
C GLY A 229 -50.29 48.26 24.46
N ARG A 230 -50.07 46.99 24.82
CA ARG A 230 -48.93 46.19 24.34
C ARG A 230 -49.31 45.37 23.11
N ALA A 231 -48.48 45.41 22.07
CA ALA A 231 -48.69 44.58 20.89
C ALA A 231 -48.68 43.08 21.24
N CYS A 232 -49.69 42.35 20.77
CA CYS A 232 -49.90 40.93 21.03
C CYS A 232 -50.37 40.21 19.76
N ARG A 233 -50.42 38.87 19.80
CA ARG A 233 -50.90 38.04 18.69
C ARG A 233 -52.38 37.73 18.87
N LEU A 234 -53.06 37.43 17.76
CA LEU A 234 -54.43 36.90 17.78
C LEU A 234 -54.56 35.69 18.72
N ARG A 235 -53.56 34.80 18.73
CA ARG A 235 -53.53 33.64 19.61
C ARG A 235 -53.57 34.05 21.08
N ASP A 236 -52.82 35.07 21.48
CA ASP A 236 -52.73 35.51 22.88
C ASP A 236 -54.10 36.04 23.37
N ILE A 237 -54.87 36.67 22.48
CA ILE A 237 -56.27 37.10 22.73
C ILE A 237 -57.24 35.91 22.74
N GLN A 238 -57.07 34.93 21.84
CA GLN A 238 -57.89 33.72 21.82
C GLN A 238 -57.65 32.84 23.05
N ASP A 239 -56.40 32.74 23.50
CA ASP A 239 -56.00 32.01 24.71
C ASP A 239 -56.51 32.76 25.98
N LEU A 240 -56.55 34.10 25.99
CA LEU A 240 -57.17 34.91 27.06
C LEU A 240 -58.69 34.71 27.20
N PHE A 241 -59.43 34.64 26.10
CA PHE A 241 -60.89 34.40 26.13
C PHE A 241 -61.25 32.90 26.05
N SER A 242 -60.26 32.01 26.18
CA SER A 242 -60.45 30.56 26.17
C SER A 242 -61.25 30.13 27.40
N GLY A 243 -62.32 29.36 27.18
CA GLY A 243 -63.26 28.96 28.22
C GLY A 243 -64.26 30.04 28.66
N THR A 244 -64.13 31.30 28.22
CA THR A 244 -65.10 32.36 28.58
C THR A 244 -66.24 32.53 27.56
N GLY A 245 -66.38 31.62 26.59
CA GLY A 245 -67.40 31.66 25.52
C GLY A 245 -67.24 32.80 24.51
N LEU A 246 -66.07 33.45 24.49
CA LEU A 246 -65.74 34.61 23.66
C LEU A 246 -64.57 34.35 22.69
N ALA A 247 -63.97 33.16 22.69
CA ALA A 247 -62.85 32.79 21.81
C ALA A 247 -63.23 31.79 20.72
N GLY A 248 -62.78 32.02 19.48
CA GLY A 248 -62.76 31.01 18.42
C GLY A 248 -64.08 30.78 17.67
N ALA A 249 -65.23 30.70 18.36
CA ALA A 249 -66.53 30.55 17.69
C ALA A 249 -67.71 31.34 18.33
N HIS A 250 -67.43 32.31 19.21
CA HIS A 250 -68.33 33.33 19.79
C HIS A 250 -69.81 32.92 19.91
N TYR A 251 -70.16 31.89 20.68
CA TYR A 251 -71.58 31.51 20.84
C TYR A 251 -72.40 32.61 21.56
N ALA A 252 -71.74 33.49 22.33
CA ALA A 252 -72.35 34.60 23.03
C ALA A 252 -72.84 35.76 22.11
N ILE A 253 -72.41 35.82 20.85
CA ILE A 253 -72.79 36.88 19.90
C ILE A 253 -73.79 36.35 18.87
N ILE A 254 -75.07 36.67 19.05
CA ILE A 254 -76.15 36.19 18.19
C ILE A 254 -76.48 37.24 17.11
N GLU A 255 -75.82 37.11 15.96
CA GLU A 255 -76.08 37.94 14.78
C GLU A 255 -77.41 37.56 14.06
N GLN A 256 -77.94 38.49 13.26
CA GLN A 256 -79.17 38.28 12.49
C GLN A 256 -79.01 37.09 11.51
N GLY A 257 -79.77 36.02 11.74
CA GLY A 257 -79.71 34.77 10.97
C GLY A 257 -78.80 33.68 11.55
N ARG A 258 -77.97 33.99 12.55
CA ARG A 258 -77.04 33.02 13.19
C ARG A 258 -77.77 31.84 13.84
N ILE A 259 -78.94 32.07 14.43
CA ILE A 259 -79.78 31.02 15.04
C ILE A 259 -80.15 29.93 14.01
N GLY A 260 -80.52 30.31 12.78
CA GLY A 260 -80.83 29.36 11.71
C GLY A 260 -79.61 28.57 11.26
N GLN A 261 -78.42 29.19 11.26
CA GLN A 261 -77.15 28.51 10.97
C GLN A 261 -76.82 27.47 12.05
N ILE A 262 -76.97 27.80 13.34
CA ILE A 262 -76.71 26.86 14.44
C ILE A 262 -77.64 25.64 14.39
N LEU A 263 -78.94 25.86 14.10
CA LEU A 263 -79.92 24.78 13.96
C LEU A 263 -79.65 23.85 12.75
N SER A 264 -79.04 24.37 11.69
CA SER A 264 -78.69 23.64 10.46
C SER A 264 -77.22 23.18 10.38
N ALA A 265 -76.38 23.54 11.35
CA ALA A 265 -74.97 23.15 11.41
C ALA A 265 -74.79 21.62 11.53
N LYS A 266 -73.72 21.07 10.94
CA LYS A 266 -73.41 19.63 11.00
C LYS A 266 -73.13 19.20 12.45
N PRO A 267 -73.29 17.91 12.79
CA PRO A 267 -73.03 17.42 14.16
C PRO A 267 -71.63 17.77 14.70
N MET A 268 -70.59 17.78 13.86
CA MET A 268 -69.24 18.18 14.27
C MET A 268 -69.13 19.69 14.58
N ASP A 269 -69.65 20.54 13.69
CA ASP A 269 -69.66 22.01 13.86
C ASP A 269 -70.55 22.46 15.04
N ARG A 270 -71.54 21.63 15.40
CA ARG A 270 -72.39 21.81 16.59
C ARG A 270 -71.71 21.31 17.85
N ARG A 271 -70.94 20.21 17.76
CA ARG A 271 -70.18 19.63 18.88
C ARG A 271 -69.09 20.57 19.37
N THR A 272 -68.40 21.31 18.50
CA THR A 272 -67.43 22.33 18.94
C THR A 272 -68.08 23.44 19.76
N LEU A 273 -69.24 23.95 19.33
CA LEU A 273 -70.00 24.96 20.10
C LEU A 273 -70.46 24.42 21.47
N ILE A 274 -70.87 23.15 21.55
CA ILE A 274 -71.24 22.49 22.81
C ILE A 274 -70.01 22.29 23.72
N GLU A 275 -68.86 21.92 23.16
CA GLU A 275 -67.62 21.71 23.91
C GLU A 275 -66.98 23.02 24.39
N GLU A 276 -67.17 24.12 23.66
CA GLU A 276 -66.82 25.49 24.08
C GLU A 276 -67.74 25.97 25.21
N ALA A 277 -69.06 25.80 25.06
CA ALA A 277 -70.04 26.14 26.10
C ALA A 277 -69.90 25.28 27.38
N ALA A 278 -69.29 24.11 27.28
CA ALA A 278 -68.93 23.25 28.42
C ALA A 278 -67.51 23.50 28.98
N GLY A 279 -66.71 24.40 28.39
CA GLY A 279 -65.34 24.71 28.81
C GLY A 279 -64.27 23.64 28.54
N ILE A 280 -64.64 22.49 27.98
CA ILE A 280 -63.78 21.30 27.82
C ILE A 280 -62.66 21.51 26.78
N THR A 281 -62.79 22.53 25.91
CA THR A 281 -61.81 22.88 24.87
C THR A 281 -60.40 23.11 25.42
N LYS A 282 -60.26 23.80 26.57
CA LYS A 282 -58.98 24.05 27.26
C LYS A 282 -58.18 22.75 27.49
N PHE A 283 -58.84 21.74 28.05
CA PHE A 283 -58.24 20.43 28.34
C PHE A 283 -57.87 19.64 27.07
N ARG A 284 -58.76 19.60 26.06
CA ARG A 284 -58.47 18.87 24.80
C ARG A 284 -57.44 19.51 23.88
N VAL A 285 -57.06 20.77 24.14
CA VAL A 285 -55.91 21.41 23.49
C VAL A 285 -54.62 21.03 24.22
N ARG A 286 -54.59 21.09 25.56
CA ARG A 286 -53.45 20.60 26.35
C ARG A 286 -53.14 19.13 26.09
N GLN A 287 -54.13 18.25 26.12
CA GLN A 287 -53.95 16.80 25.91
C GLN A 287 -53.18 16.50 24.61
N ARG A 288 -53.65 17.04 23.48
CA ARG A 288 -53.00 16.81 22.18
C ARG A 288 -51.62 17.45 22.07
N ALA A 289 -51.36 18.55 22.79
CA ALA A 289 -50.02 19.11 22.88
C ALA A 289 -49.05 18.20 23.67
N ALA A 290 -49.53 17.55 24.74
CA ALA A 290 -48.75 16.59 25.51
C ALA A 290 -48.50 15.28 24.73
N GLU A 291 -49.51 14.75 24.04
CA GLU A 291 -49.40 13.54 23.20
C GLU A 291 -48.30 13.71 22.12
N VAL A 292 -48.33 14.82 21.36
CA VAL A 292 -47.34 15.13 20.32
C VAL A 292 -45.93 15.35 20.91
N ARG A 293 -45.81 15.94 22.11
CA ARG A 293 -44.52 16.07 22.82
C ARG A 293 -43.95 14.71 23.19
N LEU A 294 -44.78 13.81 23.71
CA LEU A 294 -44.38 12.48 24.18
C LEU A 294 -43.98 11.56 23.01
N GLU A 295 -44.70 11.64 21.88
CA GLU A 295 -44.33 10.97 20.65
C GLU A 295 -42.97 11.45 20.10
N GLY A 296 -42.74 12.78 20.09
CA GLY A 296 -41.44 13.35 19.73
C GLY A 296 -40.29 12.92 20.67
N ALA A 297 -40.55 12.79 21.97
CA ALA A 297 -39.58 12.31 22.94
C ALA A 297 -39.20 10.84 22.71
N ARG A 298 -40.18 9.97 22.39
CA ARG A 298 -39.93 8.58 21.99
C ARG A 298 -39.06 8.47 20.74
N GLY A 299 -39.34 9.28 19.71
CA GLY A 299 -38.52 9.34 18.50
C GLY A 299 -37.07 9.75 18.77
N ASN A 300 -36.84 10.70 19.68
CA ASN A 300 -35.50 11.09 20.10
C ASN A 300 -34.77 9.97 20.86
N LEU A 301 -35.46 9.20 21.71
CA LEU A 301 -34.87 8.07 22.43
C LEU A 301 -34.43 6.95 21.48
N HIS A 302 -35.26 6.56 20.50
CA HIS A 302 -34.85 5.60 19.47
C HIS A 302 -33.56 6.04 18.76
N ARG A 303 -33.50 7.30 18.32
CA ARG A 303 -32.31 7.86 17.68
C ARG A 303 -31.07 7.86 18.57
N LEU A 304 -31.22 7.99 19.89
CA LEU A 304 -30.10 7.85 20.83
C LEU A 304 -29.60 6.41 20.92
N PHE A 305 -30.50 5.41 20.94
CA PHE A 305 -30.10 4.00 20.88
C PHE A 305 -29.41 3.64 19.56
N ASP A 306 -29.88 4.18 18.42
CA ASP A 306 -29.21 4.03 17.12
C ASP A 306 -27.76 4.55 17.18
N ILE A 307 -27.57 5.76 17.73
CA ILE A 307 -26.25 6.39 17.89
C ILE A 307 -25.35 5.58 18.84
N ILE A 308 -25.88 5.08 19.96
CA ILE A 308 -25.12 4.27 20.92
C ILE A 308 -24.62 2.98 20.26
N SER A 309 -25.48 2.24 19.57
CA SER A 309 -25.11 0.96 18.95
C SER A 309 -24.06 1.09 17.84
N GLU A 310 -24.09 2.17 17.05
CA GLU A 310 -23.05 2.46 16.06
C GLU A 310 -21.73 2.92 16.73
N ILE A 311 -21.78 3.65 17.85
CA ILE A 311 -20.57 3.97 18.64
C ILE A 311 -19.94 2.70 19.24
N GLU A 312 -20.73 1.79 19.80
CA GLU A 312 -20.25 0.50 20.33
C GLU A 312 -19.53 -0.33 19.24
N ARG A 313 -20.12 -0.39 18.04
CA ARG A 313 -19.52 -1.03 16.87
C ARG A 313 -18.18 -0.39 16.48
N GLN A 314 -18.08 0.93 16.52
CA GLN A 314 -16.83 1.66 16.27
C GLN A 314 -15.77 1.39 17.35
N VAL A 315 -16.16 1.33 18.63
CA VAL A 315 -15.27 0.97 19.75
C VAL A 315 -14.70 -0.44 19.58
N VAL A 316 -15.51 -1.43 19.18
CA VAL A 316 -15.03 -2.79 18.90
C VAL A 316 -14.02 -2.82 17.74
N SER A 317 -14.27 -2.03 16.68
CA SER A 317 -13.35 -1.88 15.56
C SER A 317 -12.00 -1.26 15.98
N LEU A 318 -12.05 -0.14 16.70
CA LEU A 318 -10.86 0.56 17.23
C LEU A 318 -10.06 -0.33 18.19
N ARG A 319 -10.72 -1.12 19.05
CA ARG A 319 -10.06 -2.07 19.96
C ARG A 319 -9.32 -3.18 19.20
N ARG A 320 -9.88 -3.68 18.09
CA ARG A 320 -9.18 -4.61 17.19
C ARG A 320 -7.97 -3.95 16.50
N GLN A 321 -8.12 -2.71 16.01
CA GLN A 321 -7.03 -1.95 15.39
C GLN A 321 -5.87 -1.69 16.37
N ALA A 322 -6.16 -1.21 17.58
CA ALA A 322 -5.17 -0.99 18.63
C ALA A 322 -4.43 -2.28 19.03
N THR A 323 -5.14 -3.41 19.08
CA THR A 323 -4.53 -4.73 19.35
C THR A 323 -3.59 -5.17 18.22
N LYS A 324 -3.97 -4.94 16.96
CA LYS A 324 -3.11 -5.20 15.79
C LYS A 324 -1.87 -4.30 15.79
N ALA A 325 -2.02 -3.01 16.14
CA ALA A 325 -0.91 -2.07 16.24
C ALA A 325 0.10 -2.44 17.34
N ARG A 326 -0.38 -2.84 18.52
CA ARG A 326 0.49 -3.34 19.62
C ARG A 326 1.29 -4.57 19.21
N ARG A 327 0.64 -5.58 18.60
CA ARG A 327 1.32 -6.77 18.06
C ARG A 327 2.36 -6.42 17.00
N TYR A 328 2.02 -5.54 16.05
CA TYR A 328 2.98 -5.06 15.05
C TYR A 328 4.19 -4.38 15.69
N SER A 329 4.00 -3.54 16.71
CA SER A 329 5.11 -2.88 17.42
C SER A 329 6.03 -3.91 18.06
N GLN A 330 5.47 -4.89 18.77
CA GLN A 330 6.23 -5.97 19.41
C GLN A 330 7.03 -6.78 18.38
N THR A 331 6.40 -7.32 17.34
CA THR A 331 7.10 -8.14 16.33
C THR A 331 8.14 -7.34 15.54
N ARG A 332 7.93 -6.02 15.37
CA ARG A 332 8.93 -5.10 14.81
C ARG A 332 10.12 -4.86 15.74
N GLU A 333 9.92 -4.88 17.05
CA GLU A 333 10.97 -4.78 18.07
C GLU A 333 11.79 -6.08 18.14
N GLU A 334 11.11 -7.22 18.10
CA GLU A 334 11.70 -8.57 18.01
C GLU A 334 12.53 -8.73 16.73
N LEU A 335 12.00 -8.32 15.57
CA LEU A 335 12.73 -8.28 14.30
C LEU A 335 13.97 -7.36 14.38
N ARG A 336 13.85 -6.20 15.01
CA ARG A 336 15.00 -5.29 15.26
C ARG A 336 16.03 -5.90 16.21
N ALA A 337 15.64 -6.75 17.16
CA ALA A 337 16.58 -7.49 18.00
C ALA A 337 17.33 -8.56 17.19
N ALA A 338 16.61 -9.36 16.38
CA ALA A 338 17.20 -10.38 15.51
C ALA A 338 18.17 -9.79 14.48
N LEU A 339 17.77 -8.72 13.76
CA LEU A 339 18.63 -8.04 12.79
C LEU A 339 19.92 -7.49 13.42
N ARG A 340 19.86 -6.98 14.67
CA ARG A 340 21.06 -6.55 15.40
C ARG A 340 22.00 -7.71 15.75
N GLN A 341 21.46 -8.91 15.99
CA GLN A 341 22.29 -10.11 16.21
C GLN A 341 22.97 -10.57 14.91
N VAL A 342 22.24 -10.56 13.79
CA VAL A 342 22.78 -10.89 12.46
C VAL A 342 23.89 -9.92 12.07
N PHE A 343 23.65 -8.60 12.07
CA PHE A 343 24.68 -7.62 11.70
C PHE A 343 25.93 -7.65 12.60
N VAL A 344 25.81 -8.05 13.87
CA VAL A 344 26.95 -8.24 14.78
C VAL A 344 27.70 -9.56 14.50
N ALA A 345 27.03 -10.59 13.95
CA ALA A 345 27.70 -11.77 13.43
C ALA A 345 28.44 -11.46 12.11
N ASP A 346 27.78 -10.73 11.19
CA ASP A 346 28.35 -10.28 9.92
C ASP A 346 29.58 -9.39 10.14
N GLU A 347 29.51 -8.42 11.06
CA GLU A 347 30.66 -7.57 11.42
C GLU A 347 31.84 -8.43 11.87
N ARG A 348 31.62 -9.43 12.73
CA ARG A 348 32.69 -10.32 13.22
C ARG A 348 33.28 -11.18 12.10
N ALA A 349 32.44 -11.73 11.22
CA ALA A 349 32.90 -12.54 10.09
C ALA A 349 33.73 -11.71 9.10
N LEU A 350 33.22 -10.54 8.69
CA LEU A 350 33.93 -9.60 7.81
C LEU A 350 35.23 -9.09 8.45
N ARG A 351 35.22 -8.82 9.76
CA ARG A 351 36.40 -8.36 10.50
C ARG A 351 37.46 -9.45 10.65
N SER A 352 37.05 -10.71 10.84
CA SER A 352 37.97 -11.86 10.82
C SER A 352 38.64 -12.00 9.45
N LEU A 353 37.83 -12.03 8.38
CA LEU A 353 38.30 -12.11 6.99
C LEU A 353 39.22 -10.92 6.62
N LEU A 354 38.94 -9.73 7.15
CA LEU A 354 39.74 -8.53 6.90
C LEU A 354 41.11 -8.57 7.59
N GLU A 355 41.23 -9.15 8.79
CA GLU A 355 42.55 -9.38 9.40
C GLU A 355 43.30 -10.54 8.70
N GLU A 356 42.62 -11.59 8.26
CA GLU A 356 43.20 -12.69 7.46
C GLU A 356 43.77 -12.19 6.11
N LEU A 357 43.00 -11.37 5.39
CA LEU A 357 43.45 -10.71 4.17
C LEU A 357 44.60 -9.71 4.42
N ARG A 358 44.64 -9.05 5.59
CA ARG A 358 45.80 -8.23 5.99
C ARG A 358 47.05 -9.06 6.26
N THR A 359 46.93 -10.22 6.89
CA THR A 359 48.09 -11.11 7.08
C THR A 359 48.63 -11.60 5.73
N HIS A 360 47.77 -12.05 4.80
CA HIS A 360 48.21 -12.46 3.48
C HIS A 360 48.78 -11.31 2.63
N LEU A 361 48.24 -10.09 2.75
CA LEU A 361 48.82 -8.91 2.10
C LEU A 361 50.21 -8.57 2.67
N ALA A 362 50.38 -8.68 3.99
CA ALA A 362 51.68 -8.46 4.65
C ALA A 362 52.71 -9.52 4.20
N GLU A 363 52.33 -10.81 4.21
CA GLU A 363 53.14 -11.92 3.70
C GLU A 363 53.56 -11.68 2.25
N ALA A 364 52.60 -11.43 1.35
CA ALA A 364 52.86 -11.17 -0.07
C ALA A 364 53.78 -9.96 -0.30
N SER A 365 53.57 -8.85 0.43
CA SER A 365 54.43 -7.66 0.33
C SER A 365 55.85 -7.90 0.85
N SER A 366 56.03 -8.79 1.82
CA SER A 366 57.36 -9.18 2.32
C SER A 366 58.10 -10.09 1.34
N GLU A 367 57.37 -10.96 0.63
CA GLU A 367 57.90 -11.81 -0.44
C GLU A 367 58.26 -10.97 -1.68
N GLU A 368 57.42 -10.01 -2.07
CA GLU A 368 57.72 -9.03 -3.13
C GLU A 368 59.00 -8.24 -2.80
N GLN A 369 59.13 -7.73 -1.58
CA GLN A 369 60.33 -7.01 -1.14
C GLN A 369 61.58 -7.90 -1.14
N ARG A 370 61.46 -9.19 -0.77
CA ARG A 370 62.57 -10.16 -0.87
C ARG A 370 62.99 -10.37 -2.32
N LEU A 371 62.04 -10.68 -3.20
CA LEU A 371 62.30 -10.94 -4.61
C LEU A 371 62.86 -9.71 -5.34
N ALA A 372 62.40 -8.51 -5.00
CA ALA A 372 62.95 -7.25 -5.51
C ALA A 372 64.40 -7.02 -5.05
N ALA A 373 64.73 -7.35 -3.79
CA ALA A 373 66.10 -7.26 -3.28
C ALA A 373 67.03 -8.30 -3.92
N GLU A 374 66.55 -9.53 -4.13
CA GLU A 374 67.28 -10.59 -4.84
C GLU A 374 67.52 -10.22 -6.32
N LEU A 375 66.51 -9.67 -7.01
CA LEU A 375 66.63 -9.17 -8.38
C LEU A 375 67.66 -8.04 -8.47
N ALA A 376 67.58 -7.02 -7.61
CA ALA A 376 68.54 -5.92 -7.59
C ALA A 376 69.98 -6.40 -7.34
N ALA A 377 70.16 -7.41 -6.48
CA ALA A 377 71.47 -8.03 -6.26
C ALA A 377 71.99 -8.79 -7.51
N ARG A 378 71.12 -9.50 -8.24
CA ARG A 378 71.47 -10.16 -9.51
C ARG A 378 71.76 -9.18 -10.64
N GLU A 379 71.04 -8.06 -10.71
CA GLU A 379 71.33 -6.99 -11.66
C GLU A 379 72.68 -6.32 -11.36
N GLU A 380 73.03 -6.14 -10.08
CA GLU A 380 74.33 -5.63 -9.66
C GLU A 380 75.46 -6.63 -10.00
N GLU A 381 75.28 -7.91 -9.70
CA GLU A 381 76.20 -9.00 -10.09
C GLU A 381 76.43 -9.02 -11.62
N SER A 382 75.36 -8.90 -12.40
CA SER A 382 75.41 -8.84 -13.87
C SER A 382 76.11 -7.57 -14.40
N ARG A 383 75.86 -6.40 -13.79
CA ARG A 383 76.54 -5.14 -14.12
C ARG A 383 78.03 -5.19 -13.76
N GLN A 384 78.41 -5.85 -12.68
CA GLN A 384 79.82 -6.07 -12.32
C GLN A 384 80.51 -7.08 -13.25
N ALA A 385 79.84 -8.18 -13.60
CA ALA A 385 80.35 -9.16 -14.56
C ALA A 385 80.58 -8.57 -15.96
N THR A 386 79.64 -7.75 -16.45
CA THR A 386 79.78 -7.07 -17.75
C THR A 386 80.82 -5.95 -17.74
N ALA A 387 81.00 -5.25 -16.61
CA ALA A 387 82.12 -4.31 -16.45
C ALA A 387 83.49 -5.03 -16.45
N ALA A 388 83.61 -6.15 -15.73
CA ALA A 388 84.83 -6.96 -15.70
C ALA A 388 85.16 -7.57 -17.07
N ALA A 389 84.14 -8.03 -17.82
CA ALA A 389 84.30 -8.50 -19.19
C ALA A 389 84.91 -7.41 -20.10
N ARG A 390 84.33 -6.20 -20.11
CA ARG A 390 84.85 -5.06 -20.88
C ARG A 390 86.29 -4.69 -20.50
N ALA A 391 86.60 -4.66 -19.20
CA ALA A 391 87.97 -4.40 -18.74
C ALA A 391 88.96 -5.46 -19.27
N SER A 392 88.56 -6.73 -19.32
CA SER A 392 89.40 -7.79 -19.91
C SER A 392 89.51 -7.72 -21.44
N GLU A 393 88.48 -7.23 -22.14
CA GLU A 393 88.54 -6.98 -23.58
C GLU A 393 89.47 -5.80 -23.92
N GLU A 394 89.42 -4.73 -23.12
CA GLU A 394 90.34 -3.60 -23.22
C GLU A 394 91.79 -4.02 -22.92
N GLU A 395 92.03 -4.82 -21.88
CA GLU A 395 93.37 -5.34 -21.59
C GLU A 395 93.86 -6.27 -22.72
N LEU A 396 92.99 -7.12 -23.27
CA LEU A 396 93.31 -7.97 -24.42
C LEU A 396 93.62 -7.13 -25.68
N ALA A 397 92.90 -6.03 -25.91
CA ALA A 397 93.17 -5.10 -27.00
C ALA A 397 94.53 -4.39 -26.81
N GLN A 398 94.84 -3.91 -25.60
CA GLN A 398 96.15 -3.33 -25.28
C GLN A 398 97.28 -4.34 -25.46
N ARG A 399 97.14 -5.58 -24.97
CA ARG A 399 98.10 -6.67 -25.16
C ARG A 399 98.31 -7.01 -26.64
N ARG A 400 97.24 -7.03 -27.44
CA ARG A 400 97.31 -7.23 -28.91
C ARG A 400 98.03 -6.07 -29.62
N ALA A 401 97.74 -4.82 -29.25
CA ALA A 401 98.42 -3.65 -29.80
C ALA A 401 99.92 -3.64 -29.46
N ALA A 402 100.29 -3.97 -28.22
CA ALA A 402 101.68 -4.12 -27.79
C ALA A 402 102.41 -5.25 -28.56
N ALA A 403 101.75 -6.39 -28.75
CA ALA A 403 102.31 -7.50 -29.54
C ALA A 403 102.52 -7.12 -31.02
N ALA A 404 101.59 -6.38 -31.63
CA ALA A 404 101.73 -5.88 -32.99
C ALA A 404 102.87 -4.85 -33.12
N ALA A 405 103.01 -3.94 -32.16
CA ALA A 405 104.11 -2.98 -32.12
C ALA A 405 105.48 -3.66 -31.95
N ALA A 406 105.56 -4.69 -31.10
CA ALA A 406 106.77 -5.50 -30.93
C ALA A 406 107.12 -6.29 -32.20
N ALA A 407 106.12 -6.86 -32.90
CA ALA A 407 106.32 -7.54 -34.18
C ALA A 407 106.85 -6.58 -35.26
N LEU A 408 106.31 -5.35 -35.33
CA LEU A 408 106.79 -4.31 -36.24
C LEU A 408 108.22 -3.85 -35.92
N GLN A 409 108.59 -3.76 -34.64
CA GLN A 409 109.99 -3.52 -34.26
C GLN A 409 110.91 -4.68 -34.65
N ARG A 410 110.46 -5.93 -34.50
CA ARG A 410 111.21 -7.12 -34.91
C ARG A 410 111.50 -7.10 -36.42
N ASP A 411 110.46 -6.92 -37.23
CA ASP A 411 110.55 -6.80 -38.70
C ASP A 411 111.48 -5.65 -39.14
N ARG A 412 111.43 -4.48 -38.48
CA ARG A 412 112.40 -3.40 -38.71
C ARG A 412 113.84 -3.82 -38.40
N SER A 413 114.07 -4.44 -37.24
CA SER A 413 115.41 -4.90 -36.84
C SER A 413 115.95 -6.04 -37.72
N GLU A 414 115.08 -6.89 -38.25
CA GLU A 414 115.45 -7.96 -39.19
C GLU A 414 115.88 -7.38 -40.55
N ARG A 415 115.20 -6.34 -41.05
CA ARG A 415 115.59 -5.61 -42.26
C ARG A 415 116.87 -4.81 -42.08
N GLU A 416 117.05 -4.16 -40.94
CA GLU A 416 118.27 -3.42 -40.60
C GLU A 416 119.48 -4.36 -40.45
N LEU A 417 119.29 -5.53 -39.83
CA LEU A 417 120.30 -6.58 -39.76
C LEU A 417 120.67 -7.11 -41.15
N ALA A 418 119.68 -7.40 -42.01
CA ALA A 418 119.93 -7.86 -43.37
C ALA A 418 120.72 -6.82 -44.19
N TYR A 419 120.37 -5.53 -44.07
CA TYR A 419 121.09 -4.44 -44.71
C TYR A 419 122.54 -4.30 -44.21
N GLN A 420 122.78 -4.45 -42.90
CA GLN A 420 124.15 -4.46 -42.37
C GLN A 420 124.93 -5.71 -42.77
N GLN A 421 124.28 -6.88 -42.92
CA GLN A 421 124.93 -8.08 -43.46
C GLN A 421 125.34 -7.90 -44.94
N GLU A 422 124.52 -7.24 -45.76
CA GLU A 422 124.85 -6.89 -47.14
C GLU A 422 126.02 -5.88 -47.20
N GLN A 423 126.03 -4.87 -46.32
CA GLN A 423 127.17 -3.96 -46.18
C GLN A 423 128.46 -4.67 -45.74
N VAL A 424 128.38 -5.60 -44.78
CA VAL A 424 129.55 -6.38 -44.32
C VAL A 424 130.09 -7.24 -45.46
N ALA A 425 129.23 -7.97 -46.18
CA ALA A 425 129.66 -8.77 -47.33
C ALA A 425 130.33 -7.93 -48.44
N ALA A 426 129.80 -6.73 -48.72
CA ALA A 426 130.40 -5.80 -49.67
C ALA A 426 131.76 -5.24 -49.19
N LEU A 427 131.93 -5.04 -47.88
CA LEU A 427 133.20 -4.62 -47.27
C LEU A 427 134.23 -5.78 -47.23
N GLU A 428 133.80 -7.02 -46.99
CA GLU A 428 134.63 -8.22 -47.04
C GLU A 428 135.11 -8.51 -48.47
N GLN A 429 134.23 -8.40 -49.47
CA GLN A 429 134.65 -8.49 -50.87
C GLN A 429 135.68 -7.41 -51.19
N ARG A 430 135.42 -6.15 -50.82
CA ARG A 430 136.34 -5.04 -51.06
C ARG A 430 137.67 -5.18 -50.31
N LEU A 431 137.67 -5.85 -49.14
CA LEU A 431 138.91 -6.20 -48.44
C LEU A 431 139.73 -7.21 -49.25
N THR A 432 139.11 -8.28 -49.75
CA THR A 432 139.83 -9.28 -50.58
C THR A 432 140.32 -8.72 -51.93
N GLU A 433 139.60 -7.76 -52.51
CA GLU A 433 140.06 -6.97 -53.67
C GLU A 433 141.33 -6.15 -53.32
N VAL A 434 141.32 -5.42 -52.20
CA VAL A 434 142.47 -4.62 -51.73
C VAL A 434 143.64 -5.50 -51.27
N GLU A 435 143.40 -6.68 -50.72
CA GLU A 435 144.44 -7.66 -50.40
C GLU A 435 145.09 -8.21 -51.68
N GLY A 436 144.32 -8.51 -52.72
CA GLY A 436 144.84 -8.87 -54.04
C GLY A 436 145.61 -7.74 -54.75
N GLU A 437 145.16 -6.49 -54.61
CA GLU A 437 145.94 -5.31 -55.03
C GLU A 437 147.25 -5.20 -54.23
N SER A 438 147.23 -5.45 -52.92
CA SER A 438 148.43 -5.43 -52.07
C SER A 438 149.41 -6.54 -52.41
N GLU A 439 148.95 -7.77 -52.67
CA GLU A 439 149.81 -8.87 -53.12
C GLU A 439 150.44 -8.55 -54.48
N THR A 440 149.65 -8.12 -55.47
CA THR A 440 150.18 -7.76 -56.80
C THR A 440 151.10 -6.54 -56.77
N VAL A 441 150.87 -5.58 -55.87
CA VAL A 441 151.81 -4.48 -55.59
C VAL A 441 153.08 -4.98 -54.92
N SER A 442 153.03 -5.97 -54.01
CA SER A 442 154.23 -6.53 -53.38
C SER A 442 155.10 -7.34 -54.36
N VAL A 443 154.48 -8.11 -55.27
CA VAL A 443 155.19 -8.79 -56.37
C VAL A 443 155.82 -7.75 -57.31
N ARG A 444 155.09 -6.67 -57.63
CA ARG A 444 155.65 -5.53 -58.38
C ARG A 444 156.80 -4.85 -57.63
N LEU A 445 156.72 -4.70 -56.30
CA LEU A 445 157.78 -4.11 -55.50
C LEU A 445 159.08 -4.92 -55.61
N VAL A 446 159.00 -6.26 -55.54
CA VAL A 446 160.18 -7.13 -55.75
C VAL A 446 160.79 -6.96 -57.15
N SER A 447 159.96 -6.86 -58.21
CA SER A 447 160.49 -6.55 -59.54
C SER A 447 161.08 -5.13 -59.64
N VAL A 448 160.45 -4.14 -58.99
CA VAL A 448 160.92 -2.74 -58.98
C VAL A 448 162.16 -2.57 -58.12
N GLU A 449 162.40 -3.38 -57.09
CA GLU A 449 163.66 -3.39 -56.34
C GLU A 449 164.81 -3.98 -57.17
N ALA A 450 164.55 -5.03 -57.94
CA ALA A 450 165.51 -5.58 -58.91
C ALA A 450 165.80 -4.58 -60.05
N GLU A 451 164.77 -3.92 -60.59
CA GLU A 451 164.95 -2.84 -61.55
C GLU A 451 165.64 -1.62 -60.93
N ALA A 452 165.37 -1.26 -59.67
CA ALA A 452 166.02 -0.16 -58.97
C ALA A 452 167.52 -0.42 -58.70
N ALA A 453 167.93 -1.68 -58.56
CA ALA A 453 169.36 -2.02 -58.55
C ALA A 453 170.01 -1.72 -59.91
N SER A 454 169.40 -2.19 -61.00
CA SER A 454 169.83 -1.91 -62.40
C SER A 454 169.76 -0.41 -62.76
N LEU A 455 168.76 0.30 -62.24
CA LEU A 455 168.52 1.72 -62.51
C LEU A 455 169.44 2.61 -61.67
N ARG A 456 169.89 2.22 -60.47
CA ARG A 456 170.96 2.94 -59.75
C ARG A 456 172.29 2.88 -60.50
N GLU A 457 172.55 1.80 -61.22
CA GLU A 457 173.70 1.68 -62.13
C GLU A 457 173.54 2.62 -63.34
N ARG A 458 172.35 2.68 -63.96
CA ARG A 458 172.02 3.66 -65.02
C ARG A 458 171.95 5.12 -64.55
N GLU A 459 171.56 5.40 -63.31
CA GLU A 459 171.35 6.77 -62.82
C GLU A 459 172.69 7.53 -62.77
N ALA A 460 173.79 6.84 -62.50
CA ALA A 460 175.15 7.38 -62.61
C ALA A 460 175.52 7.81 -64.04
N GLU A 461 174.79 7.34 -65.06
CA GLU A 461 174.90 7.74 -66.47
C GLU A 461 173.84 8.80 -66.83
N VAL A 462 172.57 8.55 -66.52
CA VAL A 462 171.40 9.35 -66.91
C VAL A 462 171.31 10.70 -66.21
N ARG A 463 171.91 10.85 -65.01
CA ARG A 463 172.04 12.17 -64.33
C ARG A 463 172.81 13.21 -65.17
N ARG A 464 173.51 12.79 -66.23
CA ARG A 464 174.21 13.66 -67.19
C ARG A 464 173.32 14.13 -68.36
N ALA A 465 172.06 13.68 -68.42
CA ALA A 465 171.13 13.94 -69.52
C ALA A 465 169.77 14.52 -69.08
N SER A 466 169.39 14.38 -67.80
CA SER A 466 168.07 14.81 -67.31
C SER A 466 167.87 16.33 -67.18
N GLU A 467 168.90 17.15 -67.41
CA GLU A 467 168.78 18.61 -67.36
C GLU A 467 168.07 19.21 -68.59
N GLU A 468 167.96 18.47 -69.70
CA GLU A 468 167.43 18.99 -70.97
C GLU A 468 165.90 18.88 -71.13
N THR A 469 165.26 17.86 -70.53
CA THR A 469 163.89 17.43 -70.92
C THR A 469 162.74 18.12 -70.19
N ALA A 470 163.00 18.86 -69.11
CA ALA A 470 161.98 19.44 -68.21
C ALA A 470 161.08 20.54 -68.82
N ARG A 471 161.18 20.84 -70.13
CA ARG A 471 160.54 21.99 -70.79
C ARG A 471 159.25 21.69 -71.56
N LEU A 472 158.87 20.42 -71.75
CA LEU A 472 157.88 20.04 -72.78
C LEU A 472 156.43 19.80 -72.31
N VAL A 473 156.18 19.69 -71.00
CA VAL A 473 154.90 19.14 -70.47
C VAL A 473 153.73 20.15 -70.44
N ALA A 474 154.01 21.45 -70.50
CA ALA A 474 153.05 22.52 -70.16
C ALA A 474 152.01 22.89 -71.25
N SER A 475 151.49 21.92 -72.02
CA SER A 475 150.72 22.20 -73.25
C SER A 475 149.40 21.43 -73.45
N ALA A 476 149.02 20.51 -72.56
CA ALA A 476 147.97 19.52 -72.83
C ALA A 476 146.56 19.85 -72.28
N GLU A 477 146.39 20.86 -71.42
CA GLU A 477 145.21 21.00 -70.55
C GLU A 477 143.91 21.55 -71.21
N ALA A 478 143.92 21.82 -72.53
CA ALA A 478 142.91 22.64 -73.19
C ALA A 478 141.64 21.91 -73.69
N ALA A 479 141.55 20.58 -73.61
CA ALA A 479 140.62 19.78 -74.44
C ALA A 479 139.28 19.35 -73.82
N TYR A 480 138.96 19.74 -72.57
CA TYR A 480 137.91 19.07 -71.78
C TYR A 480 136.47 19.63 -71.91
N ALA A 481 136.29 20.84 -72.47
CA ALA A 481 135.10 21.67 -72.18
C ALA A 481 133.81 21.38 -72.99
N GLU A 482 133.83 20.51 -74.01
CA GLU A 482 132.78 20.48 -75.04
C GLU A 482 131.58 19.54 -74.73
N ARG A 483 131.74 18.59 -73.79
CA ARG A 483 130.83 17.42 -73.66
C ARG A 483 129.62 17.54 -72.74
N THR A 484 129.40 18.68 -72.08
CA THR A 484 128.42 18.81 -70.99
C THR A 484 127.01 19.23 -71.41
N LEU A 485 126.77 19.55 -72.69
CA LEU A 485 125.50 20.16 -73.13
C LEU A 485 124.39 19.15 -73.49
N GLU A 486 124.73 17.92 -73.89
CA GLU A 486 123.80 16.98 -74.53
C GLU A 486 122.82 16.30 -73.56
N VAL A 487 123.11 16.28 -72.25
CA VAL A 487 122.34 15.49 -71.25
C VAL A 487 121.02 16.16 -70.83
N ALA A 488 121.02 17.49 -70.72
CA ALA A 488 119.95 18.25 -70.03
C ALA A 488 118.59 18.30 -70.78
N GLN A 489 118.47 17.69 -71.96
CA GLN A 489 117.24 17.71 -72.75
C GLN A 489 116.36 16.46 -72.55
N ALA A 490 116.93 15.32 -72.13
CA ALA A 490 116.19 14.06 -71.99
C ALA A 490 115.36 13.96 -70.69
N GLU A 491 115.73 14.71 -69.65
CA GLU A 491 115.11 14.61 -68.32
C GLU A 491 113.72 15.28 -68.24
N ALA A 492 113.40 16.18 -69.17
CA ALA A 492 112.17 16.98 -69.13
C ALA A 492 110.91 16.22 -69.61
N GLU A 493 111.04 15.26 -70.52
CA GLU A 493 109.90 14.55 -71.13
C GLU A 493 109.33 13.45 -70.22
N ILE A 494 110.13 12.95 -69.26
CA ILE A 494 109.78 11.80 -68.39
C ILE A 494 108.81 12.20 -67.27
N GLU A 495 108.92 13.40 -66.72
CA GLU A 495 108.15 13.79 -65.53
C GLU A 495 106.71 14.23 -65.85
N GLN A 496 106.40 14.55 -67.12
CA GLN A 496 105.06 14.97 -67.53
C GLN A 496 104.05 13.82 -67.50
N THR A 497 104.34 12.69 -68.17
CA THR A 497 103.48 11.49 -68.21
C THR A 497 103.24 10.88 -66.82
N ARG A 498 104.23 11.02 -65.93
CA ARG A 498 104.16 10.57 -64.53
C ARG A 498 103.03 11.23 -63.74
N THR A 499 102.67 12.49 -64.05
CA THR A 499 101.60 13.20 -63.32
C THR A 499 100.19 12.76 -63.72
N GLU A 500 100.00 12.30 -64.95
CA GLU A 500 98.69 11.89 -65.48
C GLU A 500 98.27 10.51 -64.94
N LEU A 501 99.21 9.58 -64.79
CA LEU A 501 98.97 8.26 -64.17
C LEU A 501 98.51 8.36 -62.70
N LEU A 502 98.97 9.38 -61.98
CA LEU A 502 98.65 9.61 -60.56
C LEU A 502 97.24 10.19 -60.32
N THR A 503 96.63 10.85 -61.31
CA THR A 503 95.25 11.37 -61.16
C THR A 503 94.21 10.28 -61.43
N HIS A 504 94.42 9.42 -62.43
CA HIS A 504 93.49 8.32 -62.74
C HIS A 504 93.46 7.23 -61.66
N THR A 505 94.59 6.90 -61.05
CA THR A 505 94.67 5.97 -59.90
C THR A 505 93.80 6.43 -58.73
N ALA A 506 93.98 7.67 -58.26
CA ALA A 506 93.24 8.23 -57.11
C ALA A 506 91.71 8.30 -57.30
N VAL A 507 91.23 8.42 -58.55
CA VAL A 507 89.78 8.37 -58.85
C VAL A 507 89.24 6.95 -58.71
N THR A 508 89.97 5.92 -59.18
CA THR A 508 89.50 4.52 -59.11
C THR A 508 89.33 4.03 -57.67
N GLU A 509 90.29 4.29 -56.79
CA GLU A 509 90.22 3.88 -55.37
C GLU A 509 89.03 4.52 -54.64
N ARG A 510 88.77 5.80 -54.91
CA ARG A 510 87.67 6.55 -54.28
C ARG A 510 86.29 6.00 -54.66
N LEU A 511 86.09 5.60 -55.92
CA LEU A 511 84.83 5.03 -56.39
C LEU A 511 84.61 3.60 -55.86
N MET A 512 85.66 2.79 -55.76
CA MET A 512 85.58 1.45 -55.16
C MET A 512 85.17 1.50 -53.68
N GLU A 513 85.72 2.44 -52.89
CA GLU A 513 85.33 2.60 -51.48
C GLU A 513 83.87 3.06 -51.32
N ILE A 514 83.39 3.98 -52.18
CA ILE A 514 81.97 4.37 -52.21
C ILE A 514 81.07 3.17 -52.55
N GLY A 515 81.47 2.35 -53.53
CA GLY A 515 80.75 1.11 -53.88
C GLY A 515 80.66 0.13 -52.70
N ARG A 516 81.76 -0.06 -51.97
CA ARG A 516 81.84 -0.91 -50.76
C ARG A 516 80.95 -0.40 -49.63
N GLN A 517 80.88 0.91 -49.42
CA GLN A 517 80.00 1.53 -48.42
C GLN A 517 78.51 1.37 -48.77
N LEU A 518 78.15 1.51 -50.06
CA LEU A 518 76.78 1.28 -50.54
C LEU A 518 76.37 -0.20 -50.48
N GLU A 519 77.29 -1.13 -50.70
CA GLU A 519 77.04 -2.56 -50.50
C GLU A 519 76.76 -2.88 -49.03
N ALA A 520 77.56 -2.35 -48.10
CA ALA A 520 77.33 -2.51 -46.66
C ALA A 520 76.02 -1.87 -46.15
N THR A 521 75.46 -0.85 -46.83
CA THR A 521 74.12 -0.35 -46.50
C THR A 521 73.00 -1.21 -47.09
N LEU A 522 73.19 -1.79 -48.28
CA LEU A 522 72.24 -2.74 -48.87
C LEU A 522 72.09 -4.02 -48.04
N ASP A 523 73.17 -4.53 -47.45
CA ASP A 523 73.13 -5.69 -46.56
C ASP A 523 72.37 -5.41 -45.26
N ARG A 524 72.54 -4.20 -44.69
CA ARG A 524 71.76 -3.75 -43.52
C ARG A 524 70.26 -3.63 -43.84
N LEU A 525 69.93 -3.00 -44.97
CA LEU A 525 68.55 -2.90 -45.45
C LEU A 525 67.95 -4.28 -45.77
N ALA A 526 68.74 -5.23 -46.28
CA ALA A 526 68.28 -6.61 -46.49
C ALA A 526 67.95 -7.31 -45.16
N ALA A 527 68.81 -7.19 -44.14
CA ALA A 527 68.55 -7.74 -42.81
C ALA A 527 67.33 -7.11 -42.12
N GLN A 528 67.12 -5.79 -42.28
CA GLN A 528 65.91 -5.10 -41.79
C GLN A 528 64.65 -5.54 -42.55
N ALA A 529 64.72 -5.75 -43.86
CA ALA A 529 63.61 -6.29 -44.66
C ALA A 529 63.22 -7.71 -44.21
N GLU A 530 64.18 -8.58 -43.89
CA GLU A 530 63.89 -9.89 -43.30
C GLU A 530 63.25 -9.79 -41.91
N GLY A 531 63.68 -8.83 -41.08
CA GLY A 531 63.05 -8.53 -39.80
C GLY A 531 61.57 -8.17 -39.97
N LEU A 532 61.28 -7.16 -40.80
CA LEU A 532 59.93 -6.70 -41.11
C LEU A 532 59.06 -7.81 -41.74
N ALA A 533 59.61 -8.66 -42.61
CA ALA A 533 58.85 -9.80 -43.16
C ALA A 533 58.44 -10.80 -42.07
N ARG A 534 59.31 -11.08 -41.09
CA ARG A 534 58.99 -11.93 -39.92
C ARG A 534 58.04 -11.23 -38.94
N GLU A 535 58.06 -9.90 -38.87
CA GLU A 535 57.08 -9.08 -38.13
C GLU A 535 55.69 -9.14 -38.80
N GLN A 536 55.64 -9.02 -40.12
CA GLN A 536 54.40 -9.02 -40.92
C GLN A 536 53.66 -10.36 -40.82
N VAL A 537 54.39 -11.48 -40.87
CA VAL A 537 53.81 -12.82 -40.66
C VAL A 537 53.24 -12.98 -39.24
N ARG A 538 53.92 -12.44 -38.21
CA ARG A 538 53.42 -12.45 -36.82
C ARG A 538 52.19 -11.56 -36.65
N ALA A 539 52.18 -10.37 -37.24
CA ALA A 539 51.03 -9.45 -37.21
C ALA A 539 49.81 -10.03 -37.94
N ALA A 540 50.00 -10.70 -39.08
CA ALA A 540 48.94 -11.38 -39.81
C ALA A 540 48.40 -12.60 -39.06
N ALA A 541 49.25 -13.37 -38.38
CA ALA A 541 48.83 -14.48 -37.54
C ALA A 541 47.97 -13.99 -36.35
N ALA A 542 48.43 -12.95 -35.64
CA ALA A 542 47.69 -12.37 -34.51
C ALA A 542 46.33 -11.79 -34.93
N HIS A 543 46.24 -11.09 -36.07
CA HIS A 543 44.97 -10.61 -36.61
C HIS A 543 44.02 -11.78 -36.92
N ALA A 544 44.50 -12.81 -37.61
CA ALA A 544 43.69 -13.98 -37.96
C ALA A 544 43.20 -14.76 -36.73
N GLU A 545 44.03 -14.86 -35.68
CA GLU A 545 43.68 -15.46 -34.40
C GLU A 545 42.55 -14.68 -33.70
N SER A 546 42.69 -13.35 -33.57
CA SER A 546 41.66 -12.49 -32.99
C SER A 546 40.34 -12.50 -33.79
N THR A 547 40.40 -12.56 -35.14
CA THR A 547 39.17 -12.67 -35.94
C THR A 547 38.48 -14.03 -35.77
N ALA A 548 39.24 -15.12 -35.70
CA ALA A 548 38.68 -16.46 -35.48
C ALA A 548 38.10 -16.62 -34.06
N GLU A 549 38.67 -15.94 -33.06
CA GLU A 549 38.08 -15.85 -31.72
C GLU A 549 36.77 -15.04 -31.72
N ALA A 550 36.73 -13.88 -32.39
CA ALA A 550 35.50 -13.11 -32.52
C ALA A 550 34.38 -13.88 -33.26
N GLU A 551 34.69 -14.68 -34.29
CA GLU A 551 33.71 -15.54 -34.95
C GLU A 551 33.12 -16.59 -33.98
N ARG A 552 33.97 -17.27 -33.19
CA ARG A 552 33.53 -18.23 -32.16
C ARG A 552 32.65 -17.56 -31.11
N ILE A 553 33.05 -16.39 -30.61
CA ILE A 553 32.26 -15.66 -29.62
C ILE A 553 30.89 -15.29 -30.22
N ASN A 554 30.83 -14.78 -31.45
CA ASN A 554 29.56 -14.44 -32.09
C ASN A 554 28.62 -15.64 -32.28
N ILE A 555 29.14 -16.82 -32.63
CA ILE A 555 28.33 -18.07 -32.68
C ILE A 555 27.75 -18.37 -31.30
N ASN A 556 28.61 -18.45 -30.28
CA ASN A 556 28.22 -18.72 -28.89
C ASN A 556 27.24 -17.67 -28.31
N LEU A 557 27.29 -16.42 -28.79
CA LEU A 557 26.43 -15.33 -28.35
C LEU A 557 25.04 -15.42 -29.02
N ASN A 558 24.98 -15.82 -30.29
CA ASN A 558 23.73 -16.09 -30.99
C ASN A 558 23.01 -17.33 -30.41
N GLU A 559 23.74 -18.37 -30.00
CA GLU A 559 23.17 -19.54 -29.30
C GLU A 559 22.48 -19.14 -27.99
N VAL A 560 23.13 -18.31 -27.16
CA VAL A 560 22.54 -17.81 -25.89
C VAL A 560 21.35 -16.89 -26.15
N ARG A 561 21.39 -16.03 -27.18
CA ARG A 561 20.22 -15.21 -27.56
C ARG A 561 19.03 -16.05 -27.97
N LEU A 562 19.22 -17.06 -28.81
CA LEU A 562 18.16 -17.99 -29.20
C LEU A 562 17.62 -18.78 -27.99
N ARG A 563 18.48 -19.11 -27.02
CA ARG A 563 18.05 -19.77 -25.77
C ARG A 563 17.24 -18.83 -24.87
N LEU A 564 17.61 -17.55 -24.80
CA LEU A 564 16.86 -16.51 -24.07
C LEU A 564 15.51 -16.20 -24.74
N GLU A 565 15.43 -16.20 -26.06
CA GLU A 565 14.16 -16.09 -26.79
C GLU A 565 13.22 -17.26 -26.44
N GLN A 566 13.71 -18.50 -26.47
CA GLN A 566 12.93 -19.68 -26.04
C GLN A 566 12.47 -19.58 -24.58
N LEU A 567 13.36 -19.20 -23.65
CA LEU A 567 13.01 -19.03 -22.25
C LEU A 567 12.02 -17.87 -22.01
N ALA A 568 12.03 -16.83 -22.86
CA ALA A 568 11.08 -15.74 -22.79
C ALA A 568 9.66 -16.17 -23.25
N GLU A 569 9.56 -17.00 -24.28
CA GLU A 569 8.30 -17.65 -24.69
C GLU A 569 7.78 -18.61 -23.60
N GLU A 570 8.65 -19.47 -23.06
CA GLU A 570 8.31 -20.36 -21.92
C GLU A 570 7.80 -19.55 -20.71
N ARG A 571 8.40 -18.38 -20.43
CA ARG A 571 8.00 -17.47 -19.34
C ARG A 571 6.65 -16.80 -19.61
N GLU A 572 6.35 -16.40 -20.84
CA GLU A 572 5.06 -15.79 -21.18
C GLU A 572 3.92 -16.79 -20.96
N VAL A 573 4.07 -18.03 -21.43
CA VAL A 573 3.13 -19.13 -21.17
C VAL A 573 3.01 -19.44 -19.66
N ALA A 574 4.11 -19.42 -18.91
CA ALA A 574 4.09 -19.62 -17.46
C ALA A 574 3.36 -18.49 -16.71
N VAL A 575 3.51 -17.22 -17.15
CA VAL A 575 2.77 -16.08 -16.59
C VAL A 575 1.27 -16.22 -16.86
N GLU A 576 0.87 -16.58 -18.08
CA GLU A 576 -0.54 -16.84 -18.39
C GLU A 576 -1.12 -17.95 -17.49
N ALA A 577 -0.42 -19.08 -17.35
CA ALA A 577 -0.82 -20.17 -16.48
C ALA A 577 -0.98 -19.75 -15.01
N VAL A 578 -0.05 -18.96 -14.47
CA VAL A 578 -0.15 -18.39 -13.12
C VAL A 578 -1.36 -17.45 -12.99
N THR A 579 -1.61 -16.56 -13.96
CA THR A 579 -2.77 -15.65 -13.89
C THR A 579 -4.10 -16.39 -13.92
N LEU A 580 -4.22 -17.45 -14.72
CA LEU A 580 -5.41 -18.30 -14.77
C LEU A 580 -5.61 -19.06 -13.46
N ALA A 581 -4.58 -19.75 -12.96
CA ALA A 581 -4.64 -20.47 -11.68
C ALA A 581 -4.94 -19.55 -10.49
N ARG A 582 -4.49 -18.29 -10.56
CA ARG A 582 -4.79 -17.26 -9.55
C ARG A 582 -6.25 -16.81 -9.59
N ALA A 583 -6.84 -16.71 -10.79
CA ALA A 583 -8.28 -16.46 -10.93
C ALA A 583 -9.12 -17.64 -10.41
N GLU A 584 -8.75 -18.89 -10.74
CA GLU A 584 -9.36 -20.10 -10.20
C GLU A 584 -9.31 -20.13 -8.66
N ALA A 585 -8.14 -19.87 -8.07
CA ALA A 585 -7.95 -19.86 -6.62
C ALA A 585 -8.76 -18.76 -5.92
N VAL A 586 -8.87 -17.57 -6.51
CA VAL A 586 -9.72 -16.49 -5.99
C VAL A 586 -11.20 -16.88 -6.07
N ALA A 587 -11.66 -17.47 -7.18
CA ALA A 587 -13.05 -17.91 -7.33
C ALA A 587 -13.43 -19.02 -6.33
N ALA A 588 -12.62 -20.08 -6.25
CA ALA A 588 -12.87 -21.20 -5.32
C ALA A 588 -12.83 -20.77 -3.85
N THR A 589 -11.96 -19.83 -3.48
CA THR A 589 -11.87 -19.33 -2.10
C THR A 589 -13.00 -18.35 -1.74
N ALA A 590 -13.55 -17.63 -2.72
CA ALA A 590 -14.77 -16.82 -2.54
C ALA A 590 -16.02 -17.70 -2.35
N GLU A 591 -16.17 -18.76 -3.15
CA GLU A 591 -17.33 -19.65 -3.05
C GLU A 591 -17.32 -20.47 -1.75
N HIS A 592 -16.15 -20.99 -1.33
CA HIS A 592 -16.00 -21.60 -0.01
C HIS A 592 -16.36 -20.63 1.13
N ALA A 593 -16.01 -19.34 1.02
CA ALA A 593 -16.42 -18.34 2.01
C ALA A 593 -17.94 -18.11 1.98
N ARG A 594 -18.58 -18.11 0.80
CA ARG A 594 -20.04 -17.95 0.65
C ARG A 594 -20.80 -19.10 1.31
N ILE A 595 -20.48 -20.33 0.95
CA ILE A 595 -21.11 -21.56 1.48
C ILE A 595 -20.91 -21.64 3.00
N ARG A 596 -19.70 -21.35 3.51
CA ARG A 596 -19.43 -21.32 4.95
C ARG A 596 -20.25 -20.25 5.69
N ASP A 597 -20.44 -19.07 5.09
CA ASP A 597 -21.21 -17.99 5.70
C ASP A 597 -22.73 -18.22 5.58
N GLU A 598 -23.19 -19.07 4.67
CA GLU A 598 -24.55 -19.62 4.60
C GLU A 598 -24.75 -20.71 5.68
N ALA A 599 -23.83 -21.68 5.76
CA ALA A 599 -23.79 -22.73 6.78
C ALA A 599 -23.80 -22.16 8.20
N ALA A 600 -23.00 -21.14 8.47
CA ALA A 600 -22.93 -20.49 9.79
C ALA A 600 -24.26 -19.83 10.21
N ARG A 601 -25.07 -19.32 9.26
CA ARG A 601 -26.41 -18.79 9.57
C ARG A 601 -27.40 -19.89 9.93
N VAL A 602 -27.36 -21.00 9.19
CA VAL A 602 -28.20 -22.18 9.47
C VAL A 602 -27.83 -22.77 10.83
N ARG A 603 -26.53 -22.96 11.10
CA ARG A 603 -26.05 -23.46 12.40
C ARG A 603 -26.41 -22.52 13.54
N HIS A 604 -26.21 -21.20 13.42
CA HIS A 604 -26.65 -20.27 14.47
C HIS A 604 -28.16 -20.23 14.69
N ARG A 605 -29.00 -20.38 13.64
CA ARG A 605 -30.45 -20.53 13.85
C ARG A 605 -30.76 -21.83 14.60
N LEU A 606 -30.13 -22.94 14.22
CA LEU A 606 -30.22 -24.22 14.90
C LEU A 606 -29.77 -24.11 16.38
N ASP A 607 -28.61 -23.52 16.64
CA ASP A 607 -28.07 -23.28 17.99
C ASP A 607 -29.09 -22.53 18.85
N THR A 608 -29.72 -21.47 18.32
CA THR A 608 -30.75 -20.71 19.06
C THR A 608 -32.02 -21.52 19.34
N LEU A 609 -32.45 -22.39 18.42
CA LEU A 609 -33.61 -23.25 18.65
C LEU A 609 -33.29 -24.39 19.64
N ALA A 610 -32.09 -24.97 19.53
CA ALA A 610 -31.59 -26.00 20.44
C ALA A 610 -31.40 -25.45 21.87
N GLU A 611 -30.92 -24.19 22.03
CA GLU A 611 -30.89 -23.53 23.34
C GLU A 611 -32.29 -23.33 23.94
N LEU A 612 -33.27 -22.91 23.13
CA LEU A 612 -34.66 -22.72 23.57
C LEU A 612 -35.32 -24.07 23.96
N ASP A 613 -34.99 -25.15 23.26
CA ASP A 613 -35.48 -26.50 23.59
C ASP A 613 -34.74 -27.10 24.80
N ALA A 614 -33.43 -26.93 24.93
CA ALA A 614 -32.67 -27.42 26.08
C ALA A 614 -33.14 -26.78 27.40
N LYS A 615 -33.49 -25.49 27.36
CA LYS A 615 -34.14 -24.77 28.47
C LYS A 615 -35.66 -25.02 28.56
N ARG A 616 -36.24 -25.69 27.55
CA ARG A 616 -37.67 -25.97 27.36
C ARG A 616 -38.56 -24.72 27.46
N GLU A 617 -38.10 -23.55 26.99
CA GLU A 617 -38.77 -22.26 27.18
C GLU A 617 -40.20 -22.18 26.60
N LEU A 618 -40.52 -23.04 25.61
CA LEU A 618 -41.87 -23.15 25.01
C LEU A 618 -42.82 -24.10 25.77
N TYR A 619 -42.33 -24.82 26.77
CA TYR A 619 -43.10 -25.74 27.62
C TYR A 619 -43.55 -25.02 28.91
N SER A 620 -44.51 -25.58 29.64
CA SER A 620 -44.97 -25.03 30.92
C SER A 620 -43.87 -25.03 32.00
N GLU A 621 -43.93 -24.08 32.93
CA GLU A 621 -42.95 -23.92 34.03
C GLU A 621 -42.69 -25.21 34.80
N ALA A 622 -43.69 -26.06 34.99
CA ALA A 622 -43.55 -27.35 35.66
C ALA A 622 -42.65 -28.33 34.90
N VAL A 623 -42.71 -28.31 33.56
CA VAL A 623 -41.86 -29.13 32.69
C VAL A 623 -40.46 -28.51 32.58
N GLN A 624 -40.36 -27.19 32.48
CA GLN A 624 -39.07 -26.47 32.51
C GLN A 624 -38.27 -26.81 33.78
N ASN A 625 -38.85 -26.59 34.96
CA ASN A 625 -38.19 -26.87 36.24
C ASN A 625 -37.87 -28.37 36.43
N LEU A 626 -38.70 -29.27 35.90
CA LEU A 626 -38.44 -30.72 35.95
C LEU A 626 -37.17 -31.10 35.18
N PHE A 627 -37.04 -30.65 33.92
CA PHE A 627 -35.86 -30.97 33.10
C PHE A 627 -34.61 -30.21 33.59
N ALA A 628 -34.73 -28.91 33.89
CA ALA A 628 -33.62 -28.05 34.33
C ALA A 628 -33.03 -28.42 35.71
N SER A 629 -33.66 -29.31 36.48
CA SER A 629 -33.14 -29.84 37.74
C SER A 629 -33.25 -31.36 37.83
N SER A 630 -33.35 -32.05 36.68
CA SER A 630 -33.47 -33.51 36.58
C SER A 630 -32.30 -34.25 37.26
N GLU A 631 -31.06 -33.78 37.10
CA GLU A 631 -29.87 -34.32 37.79
C GLU A 631 -29.95 -34.26 39.32
N ALA A 632 -30.78 -33.38 39.90
CA ALA A 632 -30.94 -33.24 41.34
C ALA A 632 -31.90 -34.28 41.95
N VAL A 633 -32.66 -35.01 41.13
CA VAL A 633 -33.59 -36.05 41.57
C VAL A 633 -32.93 -37.41 41.47
N LYS A 634 -32.54 -37.98 42.61
CA LYS A 634 -32.02 -39.37 42.64
C LYS A 634 -33.02 -40.34 42.03
N ASP A 635 -32.50 -41.22 41.19
CA ASP A 635 -33.18 -42.39 40.63
C ASP A 635 -34.47 -42.05 39.83
N PHE A 636 -34.55 -40.83 39.28
CA PHE A 636 -35.59 -40.43 38.33
C PHE A 636 -35.11 -40.60 36.88
N HIS A 637 -35.92 -41.28 36.07
CA HIS A 637 -35.63 -41.52 34.66
C HIS A 637 -36.74 -40.94 33.78
N SER A 638 -36.35 -40.14 32.77
CA SER A 638 -37.26 -39.58 31.76
C SER A 638 -36.73 -39.83 30.36
N ILE A 639 -37.60 -40.27 29.46
CA ILE A 639 -37.26 -40.55 28.05
C ILE A 639 -37.34 -39.26 27.22
N GLY A 640 -38.22 -38.32 27.58
CA GLY A 640 -38.43 -37.05 26.89
C GLY A 640 -39.83 -36.48 27.16
N THR A 641 -40.31 -35.61 26.28
CA THR A 641 -41.71 -35.18 26.20
C THR A 641 -42.41 -35.82 25.02
N LEU A 642 -43.75 -35.84 25.00
CA LEU A 642 -44.51 -36.43 23.91
C LEU A 642 -44.23 -35.75 22.55
N VAL A 643 -43.98 -34.43 22.55
CA VAL A 643 -43.54 -33.68 21.34
C VAL A 643 -42.25 -34.23 20.72
N ASP A 644 -41.32 -34.73 21.54
CA ASP A 644 -40.01 -35.18 21.06
C ASP A 644 -40.12 -36.47 20.22
N VAL A 645 -41.21 -37.23 20.39
CA VAL A 645 -41.40 -38.56 19.79
C VAL A 645 -42.47 -38.58 18.70
N LEU A 646 -43.48 -37.71 18.76
CA LEU A 646 -44.50 -37.60 17.71
C LEU A 646 -43.95 -36.98 16.41
N ARG A 647 -44.36 -37.53 15.27
CA ARG A 647 -44.21 -36.93 13.93
C ARG A 647 -45.58 -36.85 13.25
N VAL A 648 -45.81 -35.76 12.51
CA VAL A 648 -47.09 -35.42 11.84
C VAL A 648 -46.74 -34.72 10.52
N GLU A 649 -47.60 -34.80 9.51
CA GLU A 649 -47.42 -33.99 8.29
C GLU A 649 -47.70 -32.50 8.56
N PRO A 650 -47.01 -31.57 7.86
CA PRO A 650 -47.23 -30.12 7.98
C PRO A 650 -48.67 -29.64 7.78
N GLN A 651 -49.51 -30.41 7.07
CA GLN A 651 -50.91 -30.06 6.77
C GLN A 651 -51.86 -30.31 7.96
N TRP A 652 -51.43 -31.09 8.96
CA TRP A 652 -52.29 -31.55 10.06
C TRP A 652 -51.77 -31.15 11.45
N GLU A 653 -50.59 -30.54 11.55
CA GLU A 653 -49.99 -30.11 12.82
C GLU A 653 -50.96 -29.29 13.69
N GLN A 654 -51.66 -28.29 13.14
CA GLN A 654 -52.59 -27.46 13.92
C GLN A 654 -53.81 -28.24 14.46
N ALA A 655 -54.31 -29.22 13.70
CA ALA A 655 -55.39 -30.09 14.15
C ALA A 655 -54.93 -31.02 15.29
N VAL A 656 -53.74 -31.60 15.17
CA VAL A 656 -53.14 -32.46 16.21
C VAL A 656 -52.76 -31.66 17.46
N GLU A 657 -52.22 -30.45 17.29
CA GLU A 657 -51.88 -29.54 18.40
C GLU A 657 -53.11 -29.08 19.18
N SER A 658 -54.24 -28.82 18.50
CA SER A 658 -55.50 -28.49 19.18
C SER A 658 -56.06 -29.68 19.97
N ALA A 659 -56.06 -30.87 19.36
CA ALA A 659 -56.63 -32.07 19.97
C ALA A 659 -55.82 -32.62 21.15
N LEU A 660 -54.49 -32.70 21.02
CA LEU A 660 -53.62 -33.17 22.10
C LEU A 660 -53.29 -32.04 23.08
N GLY A 661 -53.23 -30.79 22.64
CA GLY A 661 -53.12 -29.59 23.48
C GLY A 661 -52.09 -29.72 24.61
N PRO A 662 -52.51 -29.69 25.90
CA PRO A 662 -51.58 -29.79 27.03
C PRO A 662 -50.91 -31.17 27.13
N PHE A 663 -51.49 -32.23 26.56
CA PHE A 663 -50.92 -33.58 26.59
C PHE A 663 -49.66 -33.71 25.73
N LEU A 664 -49.44 -32.83 24.75
CA LEU A 664 -48.17 -32.76 24.01
C LEU A 664 -46.97 -32.53 24.93
N GLN A 665 -47.14 -31.76 26.01
CA GLN A 665 -46.08 -31.50 26.99
C GLN A 665 -45.90 -32.64 28.01
N SER A 666 -46.61 -33.77 27.88
CA SER A 666 -46.51 -34.88 28.83
C SER A 666 -45.11 -35.48 28.83
N VAL A 667 -44.55 -35.68 30.03
CA VAL A 667 -43.21 -36.23 30.22
C VAL A 667 -43.28 -37.75 30.18
N ILE A 668 -42.54 -38.38 29.26
CA ILE A 668 -42.50 -39.83 29.10
C ILE A 668 -41.52 -40.40 30.13
N VAL A 669 -42.00 -41.34 30.94
CA VAL A 669 -41.21 -42.00 32.00
C VAL A 669 -41.37 -43.52 31.91
N PRO A 670 -40.33 -44.31 32.25
CA PRO A 670 -40.36 -45.75 32.05
C PRO A 670 -41.20 -46.49 33.11
N THR A 671 -41.28 -45.99 34.35
CA THR A 671 -42.02 -46.66 35.45
C THR A 671 -43.09 -45.76 36.10
N PRO A 672 -44.11 -46.36 36.76
CA PRO A 672 -45.04 -45.60 37.61
C PRO A 672 -44.34 -44.89 38.77
N ASP A 673 -43.25 -45.46 39.29
CA ASP A 673 -42.52 -44.90 40.43
C ASP A 673 -41.73 -43.64 40.04
N ASP A 674 -41.22 -43.54 38.80
CA ASP A 674 -40.64 -42.30 38.28
C ASP A 674 -41.68 -41.17 38.21
N ALA A 675 -42.90 -41.47 37.74
CA ALA A 675 -44.00 -40.51 37.73
C ALA A 675 -44.37 -40.05 39.15
N LEU A 676 -44.40 -40.97 40.12
CA LEU A 676 -44.67 -40.66 41.52
C LEU A 676 -43.55 -39.85 42.17
N ARG A 677 -42.27 -40.17 41.92
CA ARG A 677 -41.10 -39.39 42.37
C ARG A 677 -41.20 -37.94 41.87
N ALA A 678 -41.40 -37.75 40.58
CA ALA A 678 -41.50 -36.41 39.98
C ALA A 678 -42.73 -35.63 40.48
N ALA A 679 -43.90 -36.27 40.58
CA ALA A 679 -45.13 -35.61 41.06
C ALA A 679 -45.06 -35.20 42.54
N LEU A 680 -44.39 -35.99 43.40
CA LEU A 680 -44.14 -35.62 44.80
C LEU A 680 -43.17 -34.44 44.90
N TRP A 681 -42.13 -34.42 44.08
CA TRP A 681 -41.10 -33.37 44.10
C TRP A 681 -41.61 -32.02 43.57
N LEU A 682 -42.36 -32.00 42.46
CA LEU A 682 -43.05 -30.81 41.97
C LEU A 682 -44.00 -30.23 43.03
N LYS A 683 -44.65 -31.10 43.83
CA LYS A 683 -45.52 -30.71 44.95
C LYS A 683 -44.75 -30.20 46.17
N GLU A 684 -43.57 -30.72 46.46
CA GLU A 684 -42.69 -30.22 47.55
C GLU A 684 -42.13 -28.83 47.21
N LYS A 685 -41.67 -28.63 45.97
CA LYS A 685 -41.14 -27.35 45.48
C LYS A 685 -42.21 -26.35 45.05
N ASN A 686 -43.46 -26.80 44.95
CA ASN A 686 -44.62 -26.03 44.53
C ASN A 686 -44.52 -25.47 43.09
N TRP A 687 -43.79 -26.17 42.21
CA TRP A 687 -43.50 -25.78 40.81
C TRP A 687 -44.63 -26.14 39.83
N GLY A 688 -45.89 -25.93 40.23
CA GLY A 688 -47.05 -26.13 39.37
C GLY A 688 -47.46 -27.61 39.17
N ARG A 689 -47.86 -27.97 37.95
CA ARG A 689 -48.38 -29.30 37.57
C ARG A 689 -47.84 -29.72 36.21
N ALA A 690 -47.34 -30.95 36.10
CA ALA A 690 -46.98 -31.61 34.85
C ALA A 690 -47.78 -32.91 34.67
N THR A 691 -47.94 -33.34 33.43
CA THR A 691 -48.55 -34.64 33.06
C THR A 691 -47.44 -35.65 32.78
N PHE A 692 -47.61 -36.89 33.21
CA PHE A 692 -46.64 -37.97 33.01
C PHE A 692 -47.27 -39.12 32.23
N LEU A 693 -46.56 -39.62 31.22
CA LEU A 693 -46.96 -40.76 30.39
C LEU A 693 -46.05 -41.95 30.72
N VAL A 694 -46.61 -42.96 31.37
CA VAL A 694 -45.86 -44.17 31.77
C VAL A 694 -45.91 -45.21 30.65
N THR A 695 -44.76 -45.62 30.13
CA THR A 695 -44.70 -46.66 29.08
C THR A 695 -44.60 -48.07 29.65
N GLY A 696 -43.88 -48.28 30.76
CA GLY A 696 -43.68 -49.60 31.37
C GLY A 696 -44.83 -50.07 32.24
N LEU A 697 -45.74 -50.87 31.67
CA LEU A 697 -46.77 -51.62 32.41
C LEU A 697 -46.28 -53.01 32.89
N HIS A 698 -45.12 -53.05 33.55
CA HIS A 698 -44.53 -54.28 34.12
C HIS A 698 -44.46 -54.23 35.65
N GLY A 699 -45.60 -54.47 36.30
CA GLY A 699 -45.67 -54.70 37.74
C GLY A 699 -45.21 -56.11 38.10
N ALA A 700 -43.91 -56.30 38.30
CA ALA A 700 -43.31 -57.51 38.87
C ALA A 700 -42.24 -57.13 39.90
N SER A 701 -42.07 -57.94 40.94
CA SER A 701 -41.20 -57.65 42.07
C SER A 701 -39.71 -57.60 41.70
N VAL A 702 -39.03 -56.51 42.08
CA VAL A 702 -37.56 -56.46 42.13
C VAL A 702 -37.10 -57.24 43.37
N ASP A 703 -36.46 -58.39 43.16
CA ASP A 703 -35.52 -58.94 44.14
C ASP A 703 -34.18 -58.20 44.00
N GLU A 704 -33.58 -57.81 45.12
CA GLU A 704 -32.29 -57.11 45.14
C GLU A 704 -31.14 -58.06 44.80
N GLN A 705 -30.62 -58.07 43.55
CA GLN A 705 -29.21 -58.37 43.18
C GLN A 705 -29.01 -58.48 41.65
N ASN A 706 -28.38 -57.47 41.02
CA ASN A 706 -27.25 -57.65 40.09
C ASN A 706 -26.68 -56.31 39.58
N ASP A 707 -25.50 -56.39 38.94
CA ASP A 707 -24.57 -55.29 38.66
C ASP A 707 -25.02 -54.18 37.69
N HIS A 708 -24.29 -53.06 37.78
CA HIS A 708 -24.40 -51.87 36.94
C HIS A 708 -24.05 -52.10 35.45
N THR A 709 -25.00 -52.51 34.61
CA THR A 709 -24.86 -52.41 33.14
C THR A 709 -26.14 -51.95 32.44
N SER A 710 -26.06 -50.79 31.79
CA SER A 710 -26.88 -50.35 30.64
C SER A 710 -28.42 -50.52 30.71
N HIS A 711 -29.11 -49.68 31.49
CA HIS A 711 -30.53 -49.38 31.27
C HIS A 711 -30.72 -48.36 30.12
N THR A 712 -30.28 -48.72 28.92
CA THR A 712 -30.51 -47.98 27.67
C THR A 712 -31.27 -48.89 26.70
N GLY A 713 -32.47 -49.30 27.14
CA GLY A 713 -33.33 -50.31 26.49
C GLY A 713 -34.49 -49.75 25.67
N VAL A 714 -34.53 -48.44 25.42
CA VAL A 714 -35.39 -47.82 24.40
C VAL A 714 -34.45 -47.28 23.33
N ALA A 715 -34.34 -48.02 22.22
CA ALA A 715 -33.62 -47.55 21.05
C ALA A 715 -34.45 -46.43 20.40
N LEU A 716 -34.04 -45.17 20.62
CA LEU A 716 -34.46 -44.07 19.76
C LEU A 716 -33.90 -44.36 18.37
N ALA A 717 -34.79 -44.56 17.39
CA ALA A 717 -34.42 -45.06 16.08
C ALA A 717 -33.70 -43.99 15.23
N GLU A 718 -32.39 -43.91 15.42
CA GLU A 718 -31.46 -43.78 14.29
C GLU A 718 -31.52 -45.09 13.48
N GLU A 719 -31.34 -45.01 12.15
CA GLU A 719 -31.61 -46.11 11.20
C GLU A 719 -33.08 -46.61 11.18
N ALA A 720 -33.95 -45.80 10.58
CA ALA A 720 -35.26 -46.21 10.09
C ALA A 720 -35.46 -45.75 8.62
N ASP A 721 -34.45 -46.02 7.79
CA ASP A 721 -34.61 -46.07 6.33
C ASP A 721 -35.25 -47.41 5.91
N ASP A 722 -35.85 -47.45 4.72
CA ASP A 722 -36.29 -48.65 3.99
C ASP A 722 -37.26 -49.63 4.70
N THR A 723 -38.37 -49.11 5.25
CA THR A 723 -39.65 -49.87 5.29
C THR A 723 -40.83 -49.02 4.80
N ASP A 724 -40.97 -48.93 3.47
CA ASP A 724 -42.07 -48.24 2.77
C ASP A 724 -43.36 -49.09 2.73
N ASP A 725 -43.81 -49.59 3.89
CA ASP A 725 -44.92 -50.54 3.97
C ASP A 725 -45.77 -50.35 5.25
N LEU A 726 -47.09 -50.57 5.13
CA LEU A 726 -48.09 -50.55 6.22
C LEU A 726 -48.47 -49.20 6.89
N ARG A 727 -48.85 -48.20 6.09
CA ARG A 727 -50.09 -47.41 6.37
C ARG A 727 -50.71 -46.91 5.06
N LEU A 728 -52.04 -46.92 4.97
CA LEU A 728 -52.79 -46.63 3.74
C LEU A 728 -52.59 -45.18 3.27
N SER A 729 -52.60 -44.97 1.95
CA SER A 729 -52.57 -43.64 1.35
C SER A 729 -53.82 -42.85 1.71
N VAL A 730 -53.63 -41.58 2.06
CA VAL A 730 -54.68 -40.69 2.61
C VAL A 730 -55.86 -40.50 1.63
N ASP A 731 -55.62 -40.65 0.32
CA ASP A 731 -56.65 -40.55 -0.72
C ASP A 731 -57.66 -41.72 -0.71
N GLU A 732 -57.33 -42.90 -0.17
CA GLU A 732 -58.28 -44.04 -0.13
C GLU A 732 -59.27 -43.98 1.05
N LEU A 733 -59.06 -43.07 2.01
CA LEU A 733 -59.82 -42.99 3.27
C LEU A 733 -60.94 -41.93 3.30
N GLN A 734 -61.24 -41.29 2.16
CA GLN A 734 -62.17 -40.15 2.10
C GLN A 734 -63.63 -40.47 2.48
N ASP A 735 -64.06 -41.74 2.39
CA ASP A 735 -65.45 -42.18 2.70
C ASP A 735 -65.63 -42.66 4.17
N SER A 736 -64.55 -42.73 4.97
CA SER A 736 -64.58 -43.12 6.38
C SER A 736 -63.62 -42.24 7.21
N GLY A 737 -64.16 -41.13 7.73
CA GLY A 737 -63.43 -40.00 8.30
C GLY A 737 -62.16 -40.34 9.11
N LEU A 738 -61.02 -39.89 8.55
CA LEU A 738 -59.67 -39.92 9.13
C LEU A 738 -59.66 -39.50 10.61
N ARG A 739 -59.00 -40.29 11.46
CA ARG A 739 -58.82 -40.01 12.89
C ARG A 739 -57.42 -39.51 13.19
N ILE A 740 -57.26 -38.85 14.34
CA ILE A 740 -55.95 -38.39 14.80
C ILE A 740 -54.99 -39.56 15.06
N SER A 741 -55.47 -40.74 15.47
CA SER A 741 -54.69 -41.99 15.51
C SER A 741 -53.95 -42.33 14.21
N ASP A 742 -54.46 -41.88 13.08
CA ASP A 742 -54.02 -42.27 11.74
C ASP A 742 -52.98 -41.28 11.19
N LEU A 743 -53.02 -40.03 11.68
CA LEU A 743 -52.13 -38.92 11.33
C LEU A 743 -50.83 -38.87 12.16
N LEU A 744 -50.75 -39.67 13.24
CA LEU A 744 -49.61 -39.72 14.15
C LEU A 744 -48.64 -40.85 13.77
N TRP A 745 -47.37 -40.49 13.55
CA TRP A 745 -46.25 -41.43 13.50
C TRP A 745 -45.45 -41.38 14.80
N ALA A 746 -45.36 -42.51 15.50
CA ALA A 746 -44.58 -42.71 16.72
C ALA A 746 -44.35 -44.22 16.95
N PRO A 747 -43.47 -44.63 17.88
CA PRO A 747 -43.31 -46.03 18.25
C PRO A 747 -44.65 -46.68 18.64
N THR A 748 -44.85 -47.92 18.21
CA THR A 748 -46.12 -48.66 18.36
C THR A 748 -46.56 -48.81 19.83
N GLU A 749 -45.60 -48.90 20.75
CA GLU A 749 -45.82 -48.92 22.19
C GLU A 749 -46.48 -47.62 22.70
N ILE A 750 -45.99 -46.46 22.23
CA ILE A 750 -46.51 -45.15 22.62
C ILE A 750 -47.90 -44.93 22.02
N LEU A 751 -48.11 -45.29 20.74
CA LEU A 751 -49.45 -45.23 20.12
C LEU A 751 -50.46 -46.09 20.89
N GLN A 752 -50.11 -47.32 21.29
CA GLN A 752 -50.97 -48.17 22.11
C GLN A 752 -51.26 -47.60 23.52
N VAL A 753 -50.33 -46.85 24.11
CA VAL A 753 -50.56 -46.16 25.39
C VAL A 753 -51.48 -44.95 25.19
N LEU A 754 -51.29 -44.16 24.12
CA LEU A 754 -52.15 -43.03 23.78
C LEU A 754 -53.60 -43.47 23.50
N ASP A 755 -53.81 -44.51 22.69
CA ASP A 755 -55.16 -45.05 22.40
C ASP A 755 -55.92 -45.49 23.66
N ARG A 756 -55.19 -45.94 24.70
CA ARG A 756 -55.75 -46.38 25.99
C ARG A 756 -55.92 -45.25 27.02
N THR A 757 -55.25 -44.12 26.87
CA THR A 757 -55.21 -43.04 27.88
C THR A 757 -55.90 -41.76 27.40
N LEU A 758 -55.79 -41.46 26.11
CA LEU A 758 -56.37 -40.31 25.41
C LEU A 758 -57.35 -40.79 24.33
N THR A 759 -58.17 -41.79 24.67
CA THR A 759 -59.05 -42.50 23.72
C THR A 759 -60.02 -41.57 23.00
N ARG A 760 -60.41 -40.43 23.60
CA ARG A 760 -61.31 -39.44 23.00
C ARG A 760 -60.59 -38.54 22.01
N GLU A 761 -59.34 -38.19 22.32
CA GLU A 761 -58.49 -37.29 21.55
C GLU A 761 -57.91 -38.04 20.33
N MET A 762 -57.49 -39.29 20.50
CA MET A 762 -57.01 -40.17 19.43
C MET A 762 -58.10 -40.56 18.43
N ASN A 763 -59.34 -40.80 18.89
CA ASN A 763 -60.47 -41.15 18.01
C ASN A 763 -61.21 -39.93 17.44
N ALA A 764 -60.74 -38.71 17.68
CA ALA A 764 -61.33 -37.51 17.11
C ALA A 764 -61.18 -37.53 15.58
N GLN A 765 -62.27 -37.23 14.86
CA GLN A 765 -62.33 -37.31 13.40
C GLN A 765 -62.08 -35.94 12.76
N LEU A 766 -61.40 -35.92 11.61
CA LEU A 766 -61.25 -34.70 10.83
C LEU A 766 -62.58 -34.24 10.20
N ALA A 767 -62.77 -32.92 10.18
CA ALA A 767 -63.84 -32.23 9.47
C ALA A 767 -63.27 -31.07 8.65
N GLU A 768 -63.84 -30.80 7.48
CA GLU A 768 -63.34 -29.72 6.61
C GLU A 768 -63.70 -28.33 7.13
N THR A 769 -64.82 -28.19 7.85
CA THR A 769 -65.32 -26.91 8.38
C THR A 769 -65.98 -27.08 9.74
N LEU A 770 -66.04 -25.99 10.52
CA LEU A 770 -66.66 -25.95 11.84
C LEU A 770 -68.14 -26.39 11.84
N ASP A 771 -68.90 -25.96 10.83
CA ASP A 771 -70.32 -26.34 10.68
C ASP A 771 -70.47 -27.85 10.47
N GLN A 772 -69.62 -28.47 9.63
CA GLN A 772 -69.61 -29.93 9.46
C GLN A 772 -69.25 -30.64 10.77
N ALA A 773 -68.22 -30.16 11.48
CA ALA A 773 -67.76 -30.72 12.76
C ALA A 773 -68.90 -30.69 13.80
N MET A 774 -69.58 -29.56 13.93
CA MET A 774 -70.66 -29.37 14.90
C MET A 774 -71.91 -30.19 14.56
N ILE A 775 -72.30 -30.28 13.29
CA ILE A 775 -73.44 -31.12 12.86
C ILE A 775 -73.13 -32.61 13.08
N LYS A 776 -71.94 -33.10 12.72
CA LYS A 776 -71.55 -34.50 12.92
C LYS A 776 -71.42 -34.83 14.42
N SER A 777 -70.79 -33.97 15.21
CA SER A 777 -70.64 -34.12 16.67
C SER A 777 -71.98 -34.14 17.42
N LEU A 778 -72.96 -33.33 16.99
CA LEU A 778 -74.34 -33.39 17.50
C LEU A 778 -75.06 -34.71 17.19
N ALA A 779 -74.73 -35.35 16.06
CA ALA A 779 -75.42 -36.55 15.58
C ALA A 779 -74.85 -37.85 16.15
N THR A 780 -73.53 -37.95 16.34
CA THR A 780 -72.87 -39.16 16.86
C THR A 780 -72.46 -39.06 18.32
N GLY A 781 -72.22 -37.85 18.84
CA GLY A 781 -71.63 -37.59 20.14
C GLY A 781 -70.09 -37.53 20.14
N ASP A 782 -69.43 -37.89 19.03
CA ASP A 782 -67.98 -37.98 18.94
C ASP A 782 -67.28 -36.61 18.93
N ALA A 783 -65.95 -36.65 19.03
CA ALA A 783 -65.09 -35.49 18.84
C ALA A 783 -64.71 -35.30 17.36
N PHE A 784 -64.68 -34.03 16.92
CA PHE A 784 -64.31 -33.62 15.56
C PHE A 784 -63.35 -32.43 15.60
N VAL A 785 -62.42 -32.36 14.65
CA VAL A 785 -61.38 -31.32 14.58
C VAL A 785 -61.26 -30.76 13.16
N THR A 786 -61.17 -29.44 13.01
CA THR A 786 -60.91 -28.80 11.71
C THR A 786 -59.41 -28.64 11.43
N ARG A 787 -59.05 -28.47 10.16
CA ARG A 787 -57.65 -28.22 9.74
C ARG A 787 -57.03 -26.99 10.42
N GLU A 788 -57.84 -25.99 10.75
CA GLU A 788 -57.42 -24.75 11.44
C GLU A 788 -57.34 -24.90 12.97
N GLY A 789 -57.54 -26.12 13.49
CA GLY A 789 -57.41 -26.43 14.92
C GLY A 789 -58.66 -26.11 15.75
N GLU A 790 -59.85 -26.05 15.16
CA GLU A 790 -61.09 -25.90 15.94
C GLU A 790 -61.58 -27.28 16.40
N TRP A 791 -61.86 -27.43 17.69
CA TRP A 791 -62.23 -28.69 18.33
C TRP A 791 -63.70 -28.69 18.78
N VAL A 792 -64.46 -29.71 18.40
CA VAL A 792 -65.88 -29.88 18.77
C VAL A 792 -66.11 -31.26 19.38
N ALA A 793 -66.90 -31.37 20.46
CA ALA A 793 -67.25 -32.66 21.05
C ALA A 793 -68.67 -32.68 21.66
N GLY A 794 -69.37 -33.80 21.48
CA GLY A 794 -70.75 -34.01 21.93
C GLY A 794 -71.77 -33.00 21.40
N GLY A 795 -71.41 -32.22 20.37
CA GLY A 795 -72.20 -31.08 19.88
C GLY A 795 -72.41 -29.94 20.88
N GLN A 796 -71.72 -29.94 22.03
CA GLN A 796 -71.95 -29.02 23.16
C GLN A 796 -70.67 -28.35 23.67
N LEU A 797 -69.51 -28.99 23.49
CA LEU A 797 -68.21 -28.38 23.74
C LEU A 797 -67.63 -27.90 22.41
N LEU A 798 -67.40 -26.60 22.30
CA LEU A 798 -66.75 -25.96 21.15
C LEU A 798 -65.53 -25.18 21.66
N SER A 799 -64.35 -25.50 21.13
CA SER A 799 -63.13 -24.72 21.29
C SER A 799 -62.75 -24.20 19.90
N ALA A 800 -63.11 -22.94 19.62
CA ALA A 800 -62.84 -22.27 18.36
C ALA A 800 -62.06 -20.98 18.62
N GLY A 801 -61.06 -20.75 17.79
CA GLY A 801 -60.10 -19.66 17.94
C GLY A 801 -58.73 -20.12 17.46
N GLY A 802 -58.35 -19.72 16.25
CA GLY A 802 -57.01 -19.96 15.72
C GLY A 802 -55.94 -19.43 16.68
N SER A 803 -54.82 -20.15 16.76
CA SER A 803 -53.77 -19.94 17.77
C SER A 803 -53.44 -18.47 18.00
N LEU A 804 -53.79 -17.96 19.18
CA LEU A 804 -53.34 -16.65 19.65
C LEU A 804 -51.82 -16.64 19.58
N HIS A 805 -51.25 -15.72 18.81
CA HIS A 805 -49.82 -15.43 18.89
C HIS A 805 -49.47 -15.15 20.36
N ASN A 806 -48.75 -16.07 20.99
CA ASN A 806 -48.04 -15.77 22.22
C ASN A 806 -47.22 -14.51 21.99
N SER A 807 -47.18 -13.62 22.97
CA SER A 807 -46.58 -12.27 22.87
C SER A 807 -45.04 -12.28 22.76
N SER A 808 -44.46 -13.41 22.35
CA SER A 808 -43.04 -13.73 22.19
C SER A 808 -42.66 -14.13 20.75
N GLY A 809 -43.45 -13.76 19.74
CA GLY A 809 -42.99 -13.58 18.35
C GLY A 809 -42.72 -14.82 17.49
N ASN A 810 -42.60 -16.03 18.06
CA ASN A 810 -42.48 -17.27 17.29
C ASN A 810 -43.85 -17.76 16.78
N ALA A 811 -43.99 -17.91 15.46
CA ALA A 811 -45.27 -18.13 14.78
C ALA A 811 -45.60 -19.63 14.53
N GLY A 812 -45.32 -20.50 15.48
CA GLY A 812 -45.61 -21.94 15.39
C GLY A 812 -45.72 -22.60 16.76
N GLY A 813 -46.49 -23.69 16.83
CA GLY A 813 -46.59 -24.52 18.03
C GLY A 813 -45.41 -25.47 18.22
N LEU A 814 -45.53 -26.35 19.22
CA LEU A 814 -44.47 -27.26 19.66
C LEU A 814 -44.07 -28.28 18.59
N LEU A 815 -45.01 -28.82 17.82
CA LEU A 815 -44.71 -29.75 16.72
C LEU A 815 -44.03 -29.02 15.56
N ALA A 816 -44.52 -27.84 15.19
CA ALA A 816 -43.93 -27.00 14.14
C ALA A 816 -42.49 -26.57 14.48
N PHE A 817 -42.24 -26.19 15.73
CA PHE A 817 -40.91 -25.89 16.27
C PHE A 817 -39.98 -27.12 16.19
N LYS A 818 -40.44 -28.30 16.64
CA LYS A 818 -39.69 -29.56 16.54
C LYS A 818 -39.49 -30.04 15.10
N ARG A 819 -40.28 -29.57 14.13
CA ARG A 819 -40.03 -29.79 12.70
C ARG A 819 -38.99 -28.80 12.16
N GLU A 820 -39.09 -27.51 12.48
CA GLU A 820 -38.10 -26.50 12.05
C GLU A 820 -36.69 -26.89 12.50
N MET A 821 -36.53 -27.30 13.76
CA MET A 821 -35.25 -27.75 14.33
C MET A 821 -34.65 -28.92 13.52
N ARG A 822 -35.41 -30.00 13.28
CA ARG A 822 -34.96 -31.16 12.48
C ARG A 822 -34.66 -30.84 11.01
N GLN A 823 -35.42 -29.92 10.41
CA GLN A 823 -35.14 -29.45 9.04
C GLN A 823 -33.88 -28.59 8.96
N LEU A 824 -33.47 -27.95 10.04
CA LEU A 824 -32.20 -27.23 10.15
C LEU A 824 -31.03 -28.16 10.52
N GLU A 825 -31.28 -29.23 11.28
CA GLU A 825 -30.28 -30.28 11.60
C GLU A 825 -29.80 -30.96 10.32
N LEU A 826 -30.73 -31.45 9.49
CA LEU A 826 -30.42 -32.06 8.19
C LEU A 826 -29.67 -31.07 7.28
N ARG A 827 -30.15 -29.82 7.16
CA ARG A 827 -29.48 -28.79 6.37
C ARG A 827 -28.10 -28.40 6.88
N ALA A 828 -27.87 -28.41 8.19
CA ALA A 828 -26.55 -28.17 8.76
C ALA A 828 -25.58 -29.30 8.38
N ALA A 829 -26.03 -30.55 8.35
CA ALA A 829 -25.24 -31.69 7.88
C ALA A 829 -24.98 -31.66 6.37
N GLU A 830 -25.95 -31.25 5.55
CA GLU A 830 -25.76 -30.99 4.10
C GLU A 830 -24.70 -29.91 3.88
N PHE A 831 -24.84 -28.74 4.54
CA PHE A 831 -23.90 -27.64 4.42
C PHE A 831 -22.50 -27.97 4.95
N ASP A 832 -22.35 -28.78 5.99
CA ASP A 832 -21.03 -29.22 6.47
C ASP A 832 -20.28 -30.05 5.40
N GLN A 833 -20.99 -30.85 4.60
CA GLN A 833 -20.40 -31.57 3.46
C GLN A 833 -20.03 -30.61 2.32
N GLU A 834 -20.90 -29.64 1.99
CA GLU A 834 -20.60 -28.62 0.96
C GLU A 834 -19.39 -27.75 1.36
N VAL A 835 -19.30 -27.32 2.62
CA VAL A 835 -18.15 -26.56 3.15
C VAL A 835 -16.87 -27.40 3.05
N ALA A 836 -16.91 -28.69 3.39
CA ALA A 836 -15.76 -29.57 3.29
C ALA A 836 -15.28 -29.73 1.82
N ALA A 837 -16.21 -29.94 0.88
CA ALA A 837 -15.91 -30.05 -0.54
C ALA A 837 -15.34 -28.74 -1.11
N ALA A 838 -15.96 -27.60 -0.79
CA ALA A 838 -15.49 -26.28 -1.21
C ALA A 838 -14.13 -25.91 -0.60
N ALA A 839 -13.87 -26.31 0.65
CA ALA A 839 -12.57 -26.15 1.29
C ALA A 839 -11.47 -26.97 0.60
N GLN A 840 -11.76 -28.21 0.19
CA GLN A 840 -10.83 -29.03 -0.58
C GLN A 840 -10.53 -28.41 -1.95
N ALA A 841 -11.56 -27.98 -2.69
CA ALA A 841 -11.39 -27.31 -3.99
C ALA A 841 -10.56 -26.01 -3.87
N ALA A 842 -10.85 -25.19 -2.87
CA ALA A 842 -10.12 -23.97 -2.56
C ALA A 842 -8.66 -24.24 -2.13
N SER A 843 -8.38 -25.39 -1.50
CA SER A 843 -7.03 -25.82 -1.14
C SER A 843 -6.25 -26.31 -2.37
N ALA A 844 -6.87 -27.14 -3.21
CA ALA A 844 -6.26 -27.67 -4.44
C ALA A 844 -5.90 -26.55 -5.42
N ALA A 845 -6.79 -25.57 -5.63
CA ALA A 845 -6.52 -24.41 -6.49
C ALA A 845 -5.35 -23.55 -5.96
N ARG A 846 -5.22 -23.40 -4.63
CA ARG A 846 -4.06 -22.74 -4.00
C ARG A 846 -2.76 -23.54 -4.16
N HIS A 847 -2.81 -24.86 -4.08
CA HIS A 847 -1.63 -25.72 -4.28
C HIS A 847 -1.11 -25.61 -5.72
N LYS A 848 -2.00 -25.76 -6.71
CA LYS A 848 -1.73 -25.55 -8.13
C LYS A 848 -1.14 -24.15 -8.41
N LEU A 849 -1.67 -23.11 -7.77
CA LEU A 849 -1.12 -21.76 -7.87
C LEU A 849 0.31 -21.69 -7.32
N GLY A 850 0.57 -22.28 -6.14
CA GLY A 850 1.90 -22.30 -5.52
C GLY A 850 2.94 -23.04 -6.37
N GLU A 851 2.59 -24.20 -6.92
CA GLU A 851 3.45 -24.97 -7.86
C GLU A 851 3.83 -24.14 -9.10
N LEU A 852 2.87 -23.41 -9.67
CA LEU A 852 3.10 -22.55 -10.84
C LEU A 852 3.87 -21.27 -10.49
N GLU A 853 3.62 -20.66 -9.33
CA GLU A 853 4.40 -19.50 -8.86
C GLU A 853 5.85 -19.91 -8.52
N GLU A 854 6.10 -21.11 -7.98
CA GLU A 854 7.46 -21.64 -7.75
C GLU A 854 8.18 -21.96 -9.07
N ALA A 855 7.52 -22.64 -10.01
CA ALA A 855 8.07 -22.90 -11.34
C ALA A 855 8.42 -21.60 -12.09
N LEU A 856 7.59 -20.56 -11.97
CA LEU A 856 7.86 -19.23 -12.51
C LEU A 856 9.11 -18.60 -11.88
N VAL A 857 9.32 -18.74 -10.57
CA VAL A 857 10.53 -18.24 -9.90
C VAL A 857 11.77 -18.98 -10.41
N GLN A 858 11.74 -20.31 -10.48
CA GLN A 858 12.85 -21.12 -10.99
C GLN A 858 13.21 -20.77 -12.45
N LEU A 859 12.21 -20.52 -13.30
CA LEU A 859 12.41 -20.10 -14.69
C LEU A 859 13.05 -18.71 -14.79
N ASN A 860 12.62 -17.75 -13.96
CA ASN A 860 13.27 -16.43 -13.90
C ASN A 860 14.71 -16.50 -13.37
N GLU A 861 15.04 -17.44 -12.47
CA GLU A 861 16.43 -17.68 -12.06
C GLU A 861 17.30 -18.32 -13.15
N ILE A 862 16.70 -19.03 -14.12
CA ILE A 862 17.41 -19.54 -15.31
C ILE A 862 17.65 -18.40 -16.30
N ILE A 863 16.61 -17.62 -16.63
CA ILE A 863 16.73 -16.43 -17.49
C ILE A 863 17.79 -15.47 -16.93
N GLY A 864 17.69 -15.12 -15.65
CA GLY A 864 18.66 -14.25 -14.97
C GLY A 864 20.05 -14.87 -14.77
N ARG A 865 20.32 -16.11 -15.20
CA ARG A 865 21.67 -16.67 -15.39
C ARG A 865 22.14 -16.47 -16.83
N GLU A 866 21.33 -16.89 -17.81
CA GLU A 866 21.61 -16.74 -19.24
C GLU A 866 21.82 -15.27 -19.64
N GLU A 867 21.05 -14.32 -19.10
CA GLU A 867 21.23 -12.86 -19.32
C GLU A 867 22.61 -12.36 -18.85
N ARG A 868 23.09 -12.85 -17.70
CA ARG A 868 24.44 -12.51 -17.18
C ARG A 868 25.53 -13.13 -18.04
N GLU A 869 25.31 -14.34 -18.55
CA GLU A 869 26.23 -14.99 -19.47
C GLU A 869 26.26 -14.30 -20.84
N GLN A 870 25.11 -13.84 -21.38
CA GLN A 870 25.07 -12.97 -22.55
C GLN A 870 25.89 -11.70 -22.31
N MET A 871 25.66 -11.00 -21.19
CA MET A 871 26.38 -9.76 -20.88
C MET A 871 27.90 -9.97 -20.76
N ALA A 872 28.33 -11.09 -20.16
CA ALA A 872 29.75 -11.46 -20.10
C ALA A 872 30.33 -11.77 -21.49
N ARG A 873 29.60 -12.51 -22.33
CA ARG A 873 30.00 -12.82 -23.73
C ARG A 873 30.03 -11.56 -24.61
N GLU A 874 29.11 -10.61 -24.42
CA GLU A 874 29.09 -9.31 -25.11
C GLU A 874 30.25 -8.41 -24.69
N LEU A 875 30.59 -8.35 -23.40
CA LEU A 875 31.75 -7.61 -22.92
C LEU A 875 33.07 -8.22 -23.42
N HIS A 876 33.15 -9.55 -23.51
CA HIS A 876 34.30 -10.22 -24.13
C HIS A 876 34.40 -9.92 -25.64
N ALA A 877 33.29 -9.97 -26.38
CA ALA A 877 33.24 -9.62 -27.79
C ALA A 877 33.69 -8.16 -28.05
N ALA A 878 33.33 -7.23 -27.17
CA ALA A 878 33.79 -5.84 -27.23
C ALA A 878 35.30 -5.69 -27.01
N GLY A 879 35.87 -6.50 -26.11
CA GLY A 879 37.33 -6.59 -25.90
C GLY A 879 38.06 -7.10 -27.13
N VAL A 880 37.71 -8.29 -27.63
CA VAL A 880 38.33 -8.91 -28.81
C VAL A 880 38.19 -8.01 -30.04
N LYS A 881 37.08 -7.27 -30.20
CA LYS A 881 36.94 -6.26 -31.27
C LYS A 881 37.99 -5.13 -31.15
N GLN A 882 38.30 -4.66 -29.94
CA GLN A 882 39.34 -3.66 -29.74
C GLN A 882 40.73 -4.22 -30.10
N ASP A 883 40.97 -5.50 -29.84
CA ASP A 883 42.23 -6.18 -30.18
C ASP A 883 42.37 -6.47 -31.68
N ILE A 884 41.28 -6.79 -32.39
CA ILE A 884 41.25 -6.79 -33.86
C ILE A 884 41.62 -5.41 -34.41
N GLU A 885 41.03 -4.32 -33.88
CA GLU A 885 41.38 -2.96 -34.31
C GLU A 885 42.84 -2.59 -34.01
N ARG A 886 43.44 -3.12 -32.93
CA ARG A 886 44.87 -2.95 -32.63
C ARG A 886 45.74 -3.73 -33.63
N ALA A 887 45.39 -4.99 -33.90
CA ALA A 887 46.09 -5.86 -34.82
C ALA A 887 46.05 -5.32 -36.27
N GLU A 888 44.91 -4.80 -36.74
CA GLU A 888 44.79 -4.15 -38.06
C GLU A 888 45.67 -2.90 -38.19
N ARG A 889 45.73 -2.07 -37.15
CA ARG A 889 46.60 -0.89 -37.13
C ARG A 889 48.08 -1.31 -37.17
N HIS A 890 48.46 -2.32 -36.40
CA HIS A 890 49.82 -2.86 -36.39
C HIS A 890 50.20 -3.46 -37.76
N LEU A 891 49.32 -4.26 -38.36
CA LEU A 891 49.51 -4.87 -39.68
C LEU A 891 49.68 -3.80 -40.77
N ARG A 892 48.91 -2.71 -40.72
CA ARG A 892 49.10 -1.54 -41.62
C ARG A 892 50.44 -0.86 -41.41
N VAL A 893 50.85 -0.57 -40.17
CA VAL A 893 52.14 0.08 -39.89
C VAL A 893 53.30 -0.75 -40.42
N VAL A 894 53.32 -2.06 -40.15
CA VAL A 894 54.38 -2.97 -40.65
C VAL A 894 54.36 -3.05 -42.19
N ALA A 895 53.20 -3.00 -42.83
CA ALA A 895 53.09 -2.96 -44.29
C ALA A 895 53.62 -1.64 -44.90
N ASP A 896 53.29 -0.50 -44.31
CA ASP A 896 53.76 0.82 -44.74
C ASP A 896 55.29 0.96 -44.54
N GLU A 897 55.83 0.44 -43.44
CA GLU A 897 57.27 0.41 -43.18
C GLU A 897 58.02 -0.52 -44.15
N ALA A 898 57.48 -1.72 -44.42
CA ALA A 898 58.03 -2.62 -45.42
C ALA A 898 58.00 -2.01 -46.84
N ALA A 899 56.95 -1.26 -47.19
CA ALA A 899 56.86 -0.56 -48.47
C ALA A 899 57.93 0.54 -48.61
N ARG A 900 58.11 1.38 -47.58
CA ARG A 900 59.15 2.41 -47.55
C ARG A 900 60.56 1.83 -47.65
N LEU A 901 60.84 0.78 -46.88
CA LEU A 901 62.17 0.16 -46.86
C LEU A 901 62.49 -0.58 -48.17
N ALA A 902 61.47 -1.10 -48.87
CA ALA A 902 61.61 -1.64 -50.23
C ALA A 902 61.88 -0.55 -51.28
N GLU A 903 61.43 0.68 -51.06
CA GLU A 903 61.74 1.84 -51.91
C GLU A 903 63.14 2.40 -51.65
N GLU A 904 63.53 2.57 -50.39
CA GLU A 904 64.88 2.98 -50.00
C GLU A 904 65.95 2.01 -50.53
N ARG A 905 65.71 0.69 -50.40
CA ARG A 905 66.58 -0.35 -50.97
C ARG A 905 66.69 -0.27 -52.49
N ARG A 906 65.64 0.19 -53.19
CA ARG A 906 65.64 0.42 -54.64
C ARG A 906 66.50 1.63 -55.03
N GLU A 907 66.39 2.74 -54.29
CA GLU A 907 67.24 3.92 -54.50
C GLU A 907 68.73 3.62 -54.26
N VAL A 908 69.07 3.00 -53.12
CA VAL A 908 70.47 2.67 -52.78
C VAL A 908 71.04 1.67 -53.80
N GLY A 909 70.23 0.72 -54.27
CA GLY A 909 70.61 -0.20 -55.36
C GLY A 909 70.92 0.52 -56.67
N GLY A 910 70.11 1.52 -57.04
CA GLY A 910 70.37 2.38 -58.20
C GLY A 910 71.68 3.17 -58.07
N ARG A 911 71.93 3.79 -56.90
CA ARG A 911 73.16 4.56 -56.64
C ARG A 911 74.42 3.67 -56.66
N ARG A 912 74.32 2.40 -56.23
CA ARG A 912 75.41 1.42 -56.38
C ARG A 912 75.69 1.12 -57.86
N ALA A 913 74.65 0.92 -58.67
CA ALA A 913 74.81 0.61 -60.08
C ALA A 913 75.52 1.73 -60.86
N THR A 914 75.16 3.01 -60.61
CA THR A 914 75.84 4.15 -61.23
C THR A 914 77.31 4.25 -60.80
N ALA A 915 77.60 4.11 -59.50
CA ALA A 915 78.96 4.16 -58.98
C ALA A 915 79.86 3.05 -59.55
N ALA A 916 79.31 1.86 -59.81
CA ALA A 916 80.03 0.77 -60.49
C ALA A 916 80.38 1.13 -61.95
N THR A 917 79.42 1.65 -62.73
CA THR A 917 79.68 2.07 -64.12
C THR A 917 80.67 3.23 -64.24
N GLU A 918 80.70 4.13 -63.25
CA GLU A 918 81.68 5.22 -63.18
C GLU A 918 83.09 4.69 -62.83
N ALA A 919 83.18 3.68 -61.95
CA ALA A 919 84.46 3.04 -61.60
C ALA A 919 85.08 2.28 -62.80
N GLU A 920 84.27 1.52 -63.53
CA GLU A 920 84.69 0.81 -64.75
C GLU A 920 85.22 1.78 -65.83
N ALA A 921 84.55 2.92 -66.03
CA ALA A 921 84.99 3.96 -66.96
C ALA A 921 86.32 4.63 -66.54
N ALA A 922 86.51 4.85 -65.24
CA ALA A 922 87.75 5.39 -64.70
C ALA A 922 88.93 4.40 -64.81
N GLU A 923 88.69 3.11 -64.56
CA GLU A 923 89.72 2.07 -64.70
C GLU A 923 90.10 1.80 -66.18
N ALA A 924 89.13 1.86 -67.10
CA ALA A 924 89.40 1.82 -68.53
C ALA A 924 90.28 2.99 -69.00
N SER A 925 90.11 4.18 -68.41
CA SER A 925 90.96 5.34 -68.68
C SER A 925 92.36 5.18 -68.09
N ARG A 926 92.49 4.61 -66.88
CA ARG A 926 93.78 4.28 -66.25
C ARG A 926 94.61 3.26 -67.05
N LEU A 927 93.97 2.44 -67.88
CA LEU A 927 94.60 1.44 -68.76
C LEU A 927 94.96 1.98 -70.16
N ALA A 928 94.65 3.25 -70.44
CA ALA A 928 94.94 3.91 -71.72
C ALA A 928 96.11 4.91 -71.65
N CYS A 929 96.68 5.11 -70.46
CA CYS A 929 97.88 5.89 -70.17
C CYS A 929 99.07 4.95 -69.88
#